data_AF-A0A4R8TJM4-F1
#
_entry.id   AF-A0A4R8TJM4-F1
#
_cell.length_a   1.000
_cell.length_b   1.000
_cell.length_c   1.000
_cell.angle_alpha   90.00
_cell.angle_beta   90.00
_cell.angle_gamma   90.00
#
_symmetry.space_group_name_H-M   'P 1'
#
loop_
_entity.id
_entity.type
_entity.pdbx_description
1 polymer ?
#
loop_
_entity_poly.entity_id
_entity_poly.type
_entity_poly.pdbx_seq_one_letter_code
_entity_poly.pdbx_strand_id
1 'polypeptide(L)'
;MATKQPLESSSHANGDVDLAGGLQSLRLNIVIMFMGSRGDLQPALAVAKILQRRFGHRVRVACHPPYRAAVESAGIGFYGIGGCDIKAMMERRLLPSAEVRKVVPVIKDEFIEMGERWWGACVGDAAGLDDEPKGLKGRDVGLGEDGDGFVADCILSTMHVYNQTSAAARLGVPLHLFGMNPRIYSKELPHSQAGWAVGGGQWKNVLSWCFQDLLFNQTMKSVINNTRINMGLEEMSPLWWISQYNRLNVPCTYLWSPRLLPKPSDWADNVRVSGFVFDEVPEDYSPPADLVAFLEAEPTPPVYIGFGSMSFVRAQETFEMIFEAVRQVGVRAVVCKGWSNLVKEAMLDRKDLLVIDDAPHAWLFPRVRAVVCHGGSGTTAMALRCGKPTLVVPVAGDQPFWSSRIHEVGCGPEATFGITGITTEGFKGRLEELLRPMYQEAAELFAAGVGAERAGEEVCAEDVMGSLRVYERARCDVFGGRPAVWKLAGGIKLSAVAAWVLVQGGRVRREELRPAEVVKWPDLVSPGDPVTGLLLGISNAIGRVIGDEKNGNLGKMLLQVLRAPFAILAAVLFGVFNLLDTLLYRLGSPFTPKLFASNPRLYSYPQMLGFLLTQPLVELGSVVAQPLALARRDRGTFRVTLEVLLAAIRTLLALLNVLPGIFGITLRHVDIFLARMLGERPRIDVVAVARLRQGRIEAEELDVSRAEEGSSFRDEIVRIWDAKRKKV
;
A
#
# COMPACT_ATOMS: atom_id res chain seq x y z
N MET A 1 -21.43 7.68 53.85
CA MET A 1 -20.89 6.60 54.71
C MET A 1 -21.48 5.28 54.23
N ALA A 2 -20.70 4.19 54.34
CA ALA A 2 -20.74 2.91 53.59
C ALA A 2 -19.92 3.01 52.27
N THR A 3 -18.67 2.54 52.09
CA THR A 3 -17.87 1.38 52.59
C THR A 3 -18.61 0.05 52.57
N LYS A 4 -18.13 -1.09 52.06
CA LYS A 4 -16.97 -1.54 51.25
C LYS A 4 -17.30 -3.05 50.94
N GLN A 5 -17.10 -3.52 49.69
CA GLN A 5 -16.71 -4.89 49.18
C GLN A 5 -16.98 -6.20 49.97
N PRO A 6 -16.77 -7.44 49.41
CA PRO A 6 -16.78 -7.97 48.03
C PRO A 6 -17.61 -9.29 47.91
N LEU A 7 -17.74 -9.89 46.73
CA LEU A 7 -18.05 -11.33 46.63
C LEU A 7 -17.35 -11.97 45.44
N GLU A 8 -16.70 -13.09 45.75
CA GLU A 8 -15.71 -13.83 45.00
C GLU A 8 -16.29 -14.71 43.87
N SER A 9 -15.35 -15.13 43.04
CA SER A 9 -15.41 -16.13 41.97
C SER A 9 -16.36 -17.31 42.16
N SER A 10 -17.05 -17.69 41.08
CA SER A 10 -17.30 -19.11 40.80
C SER A 10 -16.93 -19.42 39.34
N SER A 11 -15.86 -20.17 39.20
CA SER A 11 -15.48 -20.93 38.03
C SER A 11 -16.47 -22.07 37.83
N HIS A 12 -17.23 -22.05 36.74
CA HIS A 12 -17.75 -23.27 36.14
C HIS A 12 -17.44 -23.27 34.66
N ALA A 13 -16.38 -24.02 34.34
CA ALA A 13 -16.11 -24.53 33.02
C ALA A 13 -17.30 -25.41 32.60
N ASN A 14 -18.00 -24.98 31.56
CA ASN A 14 -18.77 -25.84 30.69
C ASN A 14 -18.53 -25.37 29.26
N GLY A 15 -17.91 -26.27 28.48
CA GLY A 15 -17.41 -26.02 27.14
C GLY A 15 -18.52 -25.98 26.09
N ASP A 16 -19.14 -24.81 25.94
CA ASP A 16 -19.57 -24.34 24.65
C ASP A 16 -18.52 -23.33 24.17
N VAL A 17 -17.68 -23.75 23.22
CA VAL A 17 -16.82 -22.80 22.50
C VAL A 17 -17.76 -21.87 21.75
N ASP A 18 -17.79 -20.61 22.18
CA ASP A 18 -18.62 -19.56 21.63
C ASP A 18 -18.29 -19.35 20.13
N LEU A 19 -18.97 -20.10 19.26
CA LEU A 19 -18.84 -20.08 17.80
C LEU A 19 -19.43 -18.80 17.17
N ALA A 20 -19.88 -17.84 18.00
CA ALA A 20 -20.51 -16.59 17.59
C ALA A 20 -19.73 -15.33 18.00
N GLY A 21 -18.43 -15.43 18.34
CA GLY A 21 -17.62 -14.24 18.58
C GLY A 21 -17.57 -13.33 17.34
N GLY A 22 -17.72 -12.01 17.52
CA GLY A 22 -17.64 -10.98 16.46
C GLY A 22 -16.32 -10.98 15.69
N LEU A 23 -16.03 -9.97 14.86
CA LEU A 23 -14.78 -9.93 14.05
C LEU A 23 -13.49 -10.22 14.87
N GLN A 24 -13.53 -9.91 16.16
CA GLN A 24 -12.48 -10.17 17.16
C GLN A 24 -12.14 -11.64 17.39
N SER A 25 -13.00 -12.60 17.01
CA SER A 25 -12.73 -14.04 17.15
C SER A 25 -12.01 -14.66 15.94
N LEU A 26 -11.83 -13.89 14.86
CA LEU A 26 -11.31 -14.41 13.60
C LEU A 26 -9.81 -14.15 13.50
N ARG A 27 -9.03 -15.22 13.37
CA ARG A 27 -7.58 -15.12 13.12
C ARG A 27 -7.31 -15.01 11.62
N LEU A 28 -6.95 -13.79 11.18
CA LEU A 28 -6.57 -13.48 9.79
C LEU A 28 -5.05 -13.42 9.63
N ASN A 29 -4.58 -13.77 8.44
CA ASN A 29 -3.21 -13.50 8.00
C ASN A 29 -3.16 -12.13 7.30
N ILE A 30 -2.48 -11.15 7.91
CA ILE A 30 -2.36 -9.79 7.37
C ILE A 30 -0.92 -9.57 6.92
N VAL A 31 -0.73 -9.27 5.64
CA VAL A 31 0.57 -8.84 5.12
C VAL A 31 0.60 -7.33 5.02
N ILE A 32 1.65 -6.72 5.56
CA ILE A 32 1.96 -5.31 5.39
C ILE A 32 3.07 -5.20 4.36
N MET A 33 2.72 -4.81 3.14
CA MET A 33 3.64 -4.59 2.04
C MET A 33 4.20 -3.17 2.11
N PHE A 34 5.52 -3.07 2.11
CA PHE A 34 6.18 -1.81 2.38
C PHE A 34 7.47 -1.65 1.55
N MET A 35 7.69 -0.42 1.04
CA MET A 35 8.95 0.06 0.47
C MET A 35 9.24 1.47 1.03
N GLY A 36 10.43 1.69 1.59
CA GLY A 36 10.82 3.00 2.13
C GLY A 36 11.88 2.93 3.21
N SER A 37 12.03 4.05 3.92
CA SER A 37 13.05 4.25 4.96
C SER A 37 12.54 3.84 6.36
N ARG A 38 13.37 4.03 7.40
CA ARG A 38 12.95 3.85 8.81
C ARG A 38 11.68 4.65 9.15
N GLY A 39 11.51 5.84 8.58
CA GLY A 39 10.32 6.69 8.81
C GLY A 39 9.01 6.11 8.29
N ASP A 40 9.07 5.15 7.37
CA ASP A 40 7.90 4.46 6.85
C ASP A 40 7.70 3.08 7.52
N LEU A 41 8.76 2.50 8.09
CA LEU A 41 8.71 1.25 8.85
C LEU A 41 8.02 1.42 10.21
N GLN A 42 8.38 2.47 10.97
CA GLN A 42 7.84 2.67 12.32
C GLN A 42 6.30 2.69 12.37
N PRO A 43 5.62 3.44 11.48
CA PRO A 43 4.16 3.47 11.45
C PRO A 43 3.54 2.11 11.07
N ALA A 44 4.18 1.38 10.16
CA ALA A 44 3.76 0.04 9.80
C ALA A 44 3.85 -0.91 10.99
N LEU A 45 4.93 -0.84 11.79
CA LEU A 45 5.10 -1.63 13.02
C LEU A 45 4.10 -1.24 14.10
N ALA A 46 3.81 0.05 14.27
CA ALA A 46 2.82 0.51 15.24
C ALA A 46 1.42 -0.08 14.93
N VAL A 47 0.97 0.02 13.68
CA VAL A 47 -0.30 -0.59 13.23
C VAL A 47 -0.25 -2.12 13.34
N ALA A 48 0.86 -2.75 12.97
CA ALA A 48 1.04 -4.20 13.08
C ALA A 48 0.87 -4.71 14.51
N LYS A 49 1.47 -4.02 15.50
CA LYS A 49 1.36 -4.36 16.92
C LYS A 49 -0.09 -4.29 17.40
N ILE A 50 -0.86 -3.29 16.99
CA ILE A 50 -2.28 -3.18 17.35
C ILE A 50 -3.06 -4.35 16.73
N LEU A 51 -2.90 -4.60 15.43
CA LEU A 51 -3.56 -5.71 14.71
C LEU A 51 -3.24 -7.08 15.32
N GLN A 52 -2.01 -7.29 15.78
CA GLN A 52 -1.59 -8.55 16.41
C GLN A 52 -2.08 -8.65 17.86
N ARG A 53 -1.75 -7.68 18.72
CA ARG A 53 -1.96 -7.77 20.19
C ARG A 53 -3.41 -7.55 20.58
N ARG A 54 -4.10 -6.61 19.93
CA ARG A 54 -5.48 -6.24 20.28
C ARG A 54 -6.51 -7.08 19.52
N PHE A 55 -6.24 -7.44 18.27
CA PHE A 55 -7.19 -8.14 17.39
C PHE A 55 -6.80 -9.59 17.08
N GLY A 56 -5.65 -10.08 17.57
CA GLY A 56 -5.26 -11.50 17.48
C GLY A 56 -4.87 -11.97 16.08
N HIS A 57 -4.61 -11.06 15.13
CA HIS A 57 -4.25 -11.41 13.77
C HIS A 57 -2.79 -11.85 13.64
N ARG A 58 -2.49 -12.77 12.70
CA ARG A 58 -1.11 -13.12 12.33
C ARG A 58 -0.62 -12.07 11.34
N VAL A 59 0.23 -11.17 11.80
CA VAL A 59 0.75 -10.06 10.97
C VAL A 59 2.17 -10.36 10.53
N ARG A 60 2.47 -10.09 9.26
CA ARG A 60 3.84 -10.05 8.74
C ARG A 60 4.12 -8.75 7.99
N VAL A 61 5.35 -8.28 8.03
CA VAL A 61 5.83 -7.13 7.27
C VAL A 61 6.77 -7.61 6.17
N ALA A 62 6.45 -7.27 4.92
CA ALA A 62 7.29 -7.51 3.76
C ALA A 62 8.10 -6.25 3.44
N CYS A 63 9.38 -6.23 3.82
CA CYS A 63 10.26 -5.08 3.70
C CYS A 63 11.73 -5.46 3.41
N HIS A 64 12.60 -4.46 3.32
CA HIS A 64 14.02 -4.67 3.01
C HIS A 64 14.73 -5.47 4.13
N PRO A 65 15.64 -6.40 3.78
CA PRO A 65 16.38 -7.23 4.74
C PRO A 65 17.04 -6.50 5.92
N PRO A 66 17.64 -5.29 5.77
CA PRO A 66 18.23 -4.56 6.89
C PRO A 66 17.26 -4.25 8.04
N TYR A 67 15.94 -4.33 7.82
CA TYR A 67 14.94 -4.09 8.85
C TYR A 67 14.49 -5.34 9.60
N ARG A 68 14.99 -6.54 9.25
CA ARG A 68 14.59 -7.81 9.88
C ARG A 68 14.63 -7.72 11.42
N ALA A 69 15.79 -7.34 11.97
CA ALA A 69 15.98 -7.29 13.42
C ALA A 69 14.97 -6.36 14.11
N ALA A 70 14.62 -5.22 13.48
CA ALA A 70 13.63 -4.29 14.02
C ALA A 70 12.19 -4.82 13.93
N VAL A 71 11.86 -5.61 12.90
CA VAL A 71 10.54 -6.25 12.75
C VAL A 71 10.39 -7.40 13.74
N GLU A 72 11.41 -8.24 13.87
CA GLU A 72 11.42 -9.40 14.77
C GLU A 72 11.45 -8.98 16.24
N SER A 73 12.21 -7.94 16.61
CA SER A 73 12.19 -7.39 17.97
C SER A 73 10.83 -6.80 18.37
N ALA A 74 10.03 -6.37 17.39
CA ALA A 74 8.65 -5.95 17.62
C ALA A 74 7.67 -7.13 17.82
N GLY A 75 8.13 -8.38 17.65
CA GLY A 75 7.29 -9.58 17.70
C GLY A 75 6.45 -9.82 16.43
N ILE A 76 6.80 -9.15 15.33
CA ILE A 76 6.07 -9.23 14.06
C ILE A 76 6.79 -10.16 13.09
N GLY A 77 6.05 -10.90 12.25
CA GLY A 77 6.66 -11.77 11.24
C GLY A 77 7.39 -10.96 10.16
N PHE A 78 8.62 -11.35 9.82
CA PHE A 78 9.38 -10.71 8.74
C PHE A 78 9.22 -11.45 7.39
N TYR A 79 9.38 -10.73 6.28
CA TYR A 79 9.57 -11.28 4.94
C TYR A 79 10.46 -10.36 4.09
N GLY A 80 11.54 -10.89 3.53
CA GLY A 80 12.50 -10.12 2.74
C GLY A 80 12.07 -9.88 1.30
N ILE A 81 12.08 -8.61 0.89
CA ILE A 81 11.65 -8.19 -0.47
C ILE A 81 12.76 -8.21 -1.54
N GLY A 82 13.85 -8.94 -1.31
CA GLY A 82 14.96 -9.09 -2.24
C GLY A 82 16.27 -8.48 -1.72
N GLY A 83 17.32 -8.56 -2.53
CA GLY A 83 18.69 -8.21 -2.10
C GLY A 83 19.04 -6.71 -2.14
N CYS A 84 18.15 -5.85 -2.66
CA CYS A 84 18.44 -4.42 -2.78
C CYS A 84 18.41 -3.71 -1.42
N ASP A 85 19.55 -3.14 -1.03
CA ASP A 85 19.65 -2.24 0.11
C ASP A 85 18.93 -0.92 -0.21
N ILE A 86 18.00 -0.54 0.67
CA ILE A 86 17.29 0.74 0.63
C ILE A 86 18.25 1.93 0.58
N LYS A 87 19.40 1.87 1.28
CA LYS A 87 20.41 2.92 1.24
C LYS A 87 20.96 3.11 -0.16
N ALA A 88 21.40 2.02 -0.79
CA ALA A 88 21.91 2.05 -2.17
C ALA A 88 20.83 2.57 -3.14
N MET A 89 19.57 2.17 -2.95
CA MET A 89 18.45 2.67 -3.75
C MET A 89 18.25 4.19 -3.59
N MET A 90 18.37 4.72 -2.37
CA MET A 90 18.24 6.15 -2.09
C MET A 90 19.43 6.93 -2.65
N GLU A 91 20.65 6.43 -2.51
CA GLU A 91 21.88 7.06 -3.02
C GLU A 91 21.85 7.19 -4.55
N ARG A 92 21.28 6.22 -5.26
CA ARG A 92 21.11 6.29 -6.72
C ARG A 92 20.23 7.45 -7.18
N ARG A 93 19.35 8.00 -6.32
CA ARG A 93 18.54 9.19 -6.65
C ARG A 93 19.36 10.47 -6.71
N LEU A 94 20.56 10.46 -6.14
CA LEU A 94 21.49 11.60 -6.11
C LEU A 94 22.45 11.59 -7.29
N LEU A 95 22.49 10.50 -8.07
CA LEU A 95 23.38 10.35 -9.21
C LEU A 95 23.00 11.32 -10.34
N PRO A 96 23.97 11.88 -11.07
CA PRO A 96 23.71 12.62 -12.29
C PRO A 96 22.98 11.75 -13.32
N SER A 97 22.12 12.36 -14.15
CA SER A 97 21.27 11.65 -15.11
C SER A 97 22.03 10.68 -16.04
N ALA A 98 23.28 11.02 -16.40
CA ALA A 98 24.13 10.17 -17.22
C ALA A 98 24.54 8.86 -16.52
N GLU A 99 24.76 8.90 -15.21
CA GLU A 99 25.12 7.73 -14.40
C GLU A 99 23.90 6.89 -14.08
N VAL A 100 22.76 7.53 -13.78
CA VAL A 100 21.47 6.85 -13.59
C VAL A 100 21.17 5.94 -14.78
N ARG A 101 21.38 6.41 -16.01
CA ARG A 101 21.14 5.62 -17.23
C ARG A 101 21.92 4.32 -17.29
N LYS A 102 23.12 4.27 -16.71
CA LYS A 102 23.96 3.05 -16.66
C LYS A 102 23.40 2.00 -15.69
N VAL A 103 22.76 2.45 -14.60
CA VAL A 103 22.20 1.57 -13.57
C VAL A 103 20.72 1.23 -13.78
N VAL A 104 20.04 1.83 -14.77
CA VAL A 104 18.63 1.53 -15.09
C VAL A 104 18.34 0.02 -15.24
N PRO A 105 19.16 -0.79 -15.93
CA PRO A 105 18.90 -2.24 -16.03
C PRO A 105 18.90 -2.93 -14.66
N VAL A 106 19.87 -2.59 -13.81
CA VAL A 106 19.98 -3.11 -12.44
C VAL A 106 18.76 -2.70 -11.60
N ILE A 107 18.35 -1.44 -11.69
CA ILE A 107 17.14 -0.94 -11.00
C ILE A 107 15.91 -1.74 -11.47
N LYS A 108 15.73 -1.95 -12.78
CA LYS A 108 14.59 -2.72 -13.29
C LYS A 108 14.57 -4.14 -12.73
N ASP A 109 15.72 -4.78 -12.66
CA ASP A 109 15.87 -6.14 -12.15
C ASP A 109 15.54 -6.24 -10.65
N GLU A 110 16.04 -5.31 -9.84
CA GLU A 110 15.69 -5.21 -8.41
C GLU A 110 14.20 -4.97 -8.21
N PHE A 111 13.59 -4.11 -9.03
CA PHE A 111 12.15 -3.87 -8.95
C PHE A 111 11.35 -5.12 -9.33
N ILE A 112 11.74 -5.88 -10.37
CA ILE A 112 11.11 -7.16 -10.70
C ILE A 112 11.18 -8.13 -9.52
N GLU A 113 12.35 -8.28 -8.90
CA GLU A 113 12.52 -9.12 -7.72
C GLU A 113 11.63 -8.66 -6.57
N MET A 114 11.58 -7.36 -6.27
CA MET A 114 10.68 -6.80 -5.24
C MET A 114 9.21 -7.16 -5.52
N GLY A 115 8.75 -7.07 -6.77
CA GLY A 115 7.41 -7.51 -7.16
C GLY A 115 7.14 -9.00 -6.91
N GLU A 116 8.07 -9.85 -7.31
CA GLU A 116 7.98 -11.29 -7.10
C GLU A 116 7.97 -11.62 -5.60
N ARG A 117 8.80 -10.95 -4.80
CA ARG A 117 8.88 -11.14 -3.35
C ARG A 117 7.65 -10.63 -2.61
N TRP A 118 7.12 -9.47 -2.98
CA TRP A 118 5.86 -8.98 -2.43
C TRP A 118 4.70 -9.94 -2.70
N TRP A 119 4.66 -10.54 -3.89
CA TRP A 119 3.69 -11.60 -4.18
C TRP A 119 3.94 -12.83 -3.31
N GLY A 120 5.20 -13.27 -3.19
CA GLY A 120 5.61 -14.37 -2.33
C GLY A 120 5.20 -14.19 -0.86
N ALA A 121 5.32 -12.96 -0.34
CA ALA A 121 4.88 -12.62 1.00
C ALA A 121 3.37 -12.83 1.20
N CYS A 122 2.57 -12.70 0.14
CA CYS A 122 1.14 -12.90 0.18
C CYS A 122 0.72 -14.38 0.07
N VAL A 123 1.56 -15.24 -0.53
CA VAL A 123 1.24 -16.67 -0.75
C VAL A 123 2.10 -17.64 0.07
N GLY A 124 3.03 -17.13 0.88
CA GLY A 124 3.84 -17.92 1.82
C GLY A 124 4.95 -18.69 1.12
N ASP A 125 5.58 -18.05 0.12
CA ASP A 125 6.74 -18.61 -0.57
C ASP A 125 7.99 -18.60 0.32
N ALA A 126 8.81 -19.65 0.28
CA ALA A 126 9.99 -19.73 1.15
C ALA A 126 11.10 -18.73 0.81
N ALA A 127 11.12 -18.15 -0.41
CA ALA A 127 12.27 -17.37 -0.86
C ALA A 127 12.52 -16.08 -0.08
N GLY A 128 11.50 -15.53 0.59
CA GLY A 128 11.66 -14.36 1.46
C GLY A 128 11.72 -14.67 2.96
N LEU A 129 11.79 -15.95 3.35
CA LEU A 129 11.92 -16.36 4.75
C LEU A 129 13.38 -16.39 5.20
N ASP A 130 14.28 -16.80 4.30
CA ASP A 130 15.72 -16.91 4.57
C ASP A 130 16.47 -15.59 4.24
N ASP A 131 17.68 -15.43 4.79
CA ASP A 131 18.54 -14.26 4.59
C ASP A 131 19.28 -14.21 3.25
N GLU A 132 19.33 -15.34 2.55
CA GLU A 132 20.03 -15.43 1.26
C GLU A 132 19.19 -14.78 0.14
N PRO A 133 19.72 -13.78 -0.60
CA PRO A 133 19.08 -13.27 -1.80
C PRO A 133 19.10 -14.35 -2.90
N LYS A 134 18.12 -15.24 -2.83
CA LYS A 134 17.83 -16.20 -3.89
C LYS A 134 17.18 -15.43 -5.03
N GLY A 135 17.92 -15.19 -6.12
CA GLY A 135 17.36 -14.60 -7.32
C GLY A 135 16.13 -15.37 -7.78
N LEU A 136 14.99 -14.69 -7.93
CA LEU A 136 13.71 -15.32 -8.26
C LEU A 136 13.30 -15.21 -9.72
N LYS A 137 14.10 -14.52 -10.55
CA LYS A 137 13.73 -14.20 -11.93
C LYS A 137 13.27 -15.46 -12.70
N GLY A 138 12.00 -15.46 -13.08
CA GLY A 138 11.41 -16.54 -13.88
C GLY A 138 11.02 -17.80 -13.09
N ARG A 139 11.03 -17.75 -11.76
CA ARG A 139 10.48 -18.81 -10.89
C ARG A 139 9.01 -18.55 -10.61
N ASP A 140 8.20 -19.61 -10.65
CA ASP A 140 6.79 -19.55 -10.24
C ASP A 140 6.67 -19.44 -8.70
N VAL A 141 6.56 -18.21 -8.21
CA VAL A 141 6.38 -17.90 -6.79
C VAL A 141 5.07 -18.48 -6.27
N GLY A 142 5.13 -19.28 -5.20
CA GLY A 142 3.95 -19.90 -4.57
C GLY A 142 3.56 -21.29 -5.09
N LEU A 143 4.36 -21.91 -5.99
CA LEU A 143 4.14 -23.30 -6.43
C LEU A 143 5.02 -24.36 -5.74
N GLY A 144 5.95 -23.96 -4.87
CA GLY A 144 6.83 -24.90 -4.14
C GLY A 144 6.18 -25.60 -2.94
N GLU A 145 6.77 -26.71 -2.48
CA GLU A 145 6.36 -27.38 -1.23
C GLU A 145 6.95 -26.69 0.02
N ASP A 146 8.08 -26.00 -0.15
CA ASP A 146 8.76 -25.21 0.87
C ASP A 146 8.04 -23.85 1.08
N GLY A 147 7.40 -23.66 2.24
CA GLY A 147 6.70 -22.43 2.62
C GLY A 147 6.17 -22.47 4.06
N ASP A 148 5.81 -21.32 4.64
CA ASP A 148 5.45 -21.15 6.06
C ASP A 148 3.93 -21.19 6.35
N GLY A 149 3.15 -21.68 5.39
CA GLY A 149 1.68 -21.74 5.48
C GLY A 149 1.00 -20.36 5.51
N PHE A 150 1.72 -19.24 5.36
CA PHE A 150 1.11 -17.93 5.36
C PHE A 150 0.45 -17.62 4.01
N VAL A 151 -0.86 -17.48 3.96
CA VAL A 151 -1.54 -16.90 2.79
C VAL A 151 -2.40 -15.74 3.25
N ALA A 152 -2.18 -14.57 2.66
CA ALA A 152 -2.78 -13.32 3.08
C ALA A 152 -4.31 -13.33 2.91
N ASP A 153 -5.00 -12.99 3.98
CA ASP A 153 -6.43 -12.67 4.03
C ASP A 153 -6.69 -11.16 4.00
N CYS A 154 -5.65 -10.34 4.15
CA CYS A 154 -5.72 -8.91 3.93
C CYS A 154 -4.34 -8.37 3.57
N ILE A 155 -4.32 -7.38 2.68
CA ILE A 155 -3.13 -6.63 2.33
C ILE A 155 -3.26 -5.23 2.89
N LEU A 156 -2.33 -4.85 3.76
CA LEU A 156 -2.03 -3.46 4.07
C LEU A 156 -0.83 -3.04 3.24
N SER A 157 -0.85 -1.86 2.66
CA SER A 157 0.26 -1.43 1.79
C SER A 157 0.52 0.06 1.88
N THR A 158 1.80 0.43 1.88
CA THR A 158 2.15 1.80 1.48
C THR A 158 1.92 1.97 -0.01
N MET A 159 1.68 3.21 -0.46
CA MET A 159 1.44 3.51 -1.88
C MET A 159 2.72 3.49 -2.75
N HIS A 160 3.87 3.22 -2.13
CA HIS A 160 5.16 3.04 -2.81
C HIS A 160 5.32 1.65 -3.44
N VAL A 161 4.59 0.68 -2.92
CA VAL A 161 4.48 -0.65 -3.53
C VAL A 161 3.73 -0.50 -4.86
N TYR A 162 4.08 -1.33 -5.85
CA TYR A 162 3.48 -1.22 -7.18
C TYR A 162 2.54 -2.38 -7.57
N ASN A 163 2.52 -3.48 -6.82
CA ASN A 163 1.77 -4.68 -7.20
C ASN A 163 0.65 -5.07 -6.22
N GLN A 164 0.42 -4.29 -5.16
CA GLN A 164 -0.60 -4.51 -4.13
C GLN A 164 -2.02 -4.60 -4.66
N THR A 165 -2.41 -3.77 -5.64
CA THR A 165 -3.74 -3.84 -6.27
C THR A 165 -3.90 -5.13 -7.08
N SER A 166 -2.82 -5.57 -7.72
CA SER A 166 -2.77 -6.82 -8.48
C SER A 166 -2.84 -8.03 -7.55
N ALA A 167 -2.05 -8.03 -6.46
CA ALA A 167 -2.07 -9.09 -5.46
C ALA A 167 -3.44 -9.21 -4.78
N ALA A 168 -4.04 -8.09 -4.36
CA ALA A 168 -5.38 -8.07 -3.75
C ALA A 168 -6.45 -8.59 -4.72
N ALA A 169 -6.40 -8.16 -5.99
CA ALA A 169 -7.30 -8.64 -7.04
C ALA A 169 -7.13 -10.14 -7.30
N ARG A 170 -5.90 -10.65 -7.28
CA ARG A 170 -5.61 -12.07 -7.54
C ARG A 170 -6.05 -12.98 -6.39
N LEU A 171 -5.91 -12.51 -5.16
CA LEU A 171 -6.28 -13.24 -3.94
C LEU A 171 -7.78 -13.11 -3.62
N GLY A 172 -8.43 -12.05 -4.09
CA GLY A 172 -9.82 -11.75 -3.75
C GLY A 172 -9.99 -11.33 -2.29
N VAL A 173 -9.02 -10.56 -1.76
CA VAL A 173 -8.96 -10.14 -0.34
C VAL A 173 -8.97 -8.60 -0.20
N PRO A 174 -9.35 -8.06 0.97
CA PRO A 174 -9.27 -6.61 1.23
C PRO A 174 -7.86 -6.04 1.04
N LEU A 175 -7.82 -4.83 0.50
CA LEU A 175 -6.65 -3.97 0.40
C LEU A 175 -6.93 -2.69 1.17
N HIS A 176 -6.02 -2.33 2.07
CA HIS A 176 -6.04 -1.05 2.78
C HIS A 176 -4.72 -0.33 2.55
N LEU A 177 -4.79 0.93 2.12
CA LEU A 177 -3.60 1.75 1.92
C LEU A 177 -3.33 2.59 3.15
N PHE A 178 -2.06 2.84 3.42
CA PHE A 178 -1.68 3.88 4.37
C PHE A 178 -0.47 4.64 3.84
N GLY A 179 -0.25 5.85 4.33
CA GLY A 179 0.82 6.68 3.81
C GLY A 179 1.16 7.88 4.67
N MET A 180 2.39 8.34 4.47
CA MET A 180 2.97 9.50 5.13
C MET A 180 3.08 10.71 4.21
N ASN A 181 2.59 10.62 2.98
CA ASN A 181 2.55 11.70 2.00
C ASN A 181 1.39 11.55 1.02
N PRO A 182 0.84 12.67 0.50
CA PRO A 182 -0.27 12.60 -0.45
C PRO A 182 0.20 11.93 -1.75
N ARG A 183 -0.50 10.84 -2.10
CA ARG A 183 -0.31 10.01 -3.31
C ARG A 183 -1.61 9.71 -4.05
N ILE A 184 -2.71 10.26 -3.55
CA ILE A 184 -4.01 10.25 -4.21
C ILE A 184 -4.18 11.61 -4.87
N TYR A 185 -4.47 11.59 -6.17
CA TYR A 185 -4.66 12.80 -6.98
C TYR A 185 -5.62 13.77 -6.32
N SER A 186 -5.26 15.05 -6.38
CA SER A 186 -6.08 16.18 -5.96
C SER A 186 -5.77 17.38 -6.84
N LYS A 187 -6.78 18.20 -7.13
CA LYS A 187 -6.61 19.52 -7.76
C LYS A 187 -6.20 20.58 -6.73
N GLU A 188 -6.47 20.33 -5.45
CA GLU A 188 -6.18 21.25 -4.33
C GLU A 188 -4.74 21.12 -3.85
N LEU A 189 -4.12 19.96 -4.04
CA LEU A 189 -2.73 19.70 -3.66
C LEU A 189 -1.88 19.28 -4.85
N PRO A 190 -0.63 19.76 -4.95
CA PRO A 190 0.32 19.21 -5.91
C PRO A 190 0.69 17.78 -5.53
N HIS A 191 1.21 17.03 -6.50
CA HIS A 191 1.85 15.76 -6.23
C HIS A 191 3.02 16.01 -5.26
N SER A 192 3.07 15.27 -4.15
CA SER A 192 4.06 15.50 -3.07
C SER A 192 5.51 15.55 -3.54
N GLN A 193 5.89 14.75 -4.54
CA GLN A 193 7.24 14.74 -5.12
C GLN A 193 7.54 15.83 -6.14
N ALA A 194 6.55 16.65 -6.50
CA ALA A 194 6.70 17.71 -7.49
C ALA A 194 6.93 19.05 -6.78
N GLY A 195 8.09 19.22 -6.14
CA GLY A 195 8.43 20.43 -5.39
C GLY A 195 8.26 21.73 -6.18
N TRP A 196 8.45 21.69 -7.51
CA TRP A 196 8.26 22.83 -8.42
C TRP A 196 6.81 23.33 -8.53
N ALA A 197 5.83 22.51 -8.12
CA ALA A 197 4.40 22.85 -8.19
C ALA A 197 3.87 23.45 -6.87
N VAL A 198 4.66 23.42 -5.79
CA VAL A 198 4.30 24.00 -4.50
C VAL A 198 4.03 25.51 -4.65
N GLY A 199 2.95 25.99 -4.03
CA GLY A 199 2.51 27.40 -4.14
C GLY A 199 1.94 27.79 -5.52
N GLY A 200 1.81 26.84 -6.44
CA GLY A 200 1.56 27.10 -7.86
C GLY A 200 0.10 27.31 -8.29
N GLY A 201 -0.86 27.18 -7.37
CA GLY A 201 -2.30 27.16 -7.69
C GLY A 201 -2.77 25.87 -8.36
N GLN A 202 -4.09 25.75 -8.55
CA GLN A 202 -4.74 24.47 -8.92
C GLN A 202 -4.25 23.88 -10.25
N TRP A 203 -3.94 24.71 -11.25
CA TRP A 203 -3.49 24.20 -12.55
C TRP A 203 -2.09 23.57 -12.48
N LYS A 204 -1.16 24.14 -11.69
CA LYS A 204 0.16 23.54 -11.43
C LYS A 204 0.00 22.25 -10.64
N ASN A 205 -0.93 22.19 -9.69
CA ASN A 205 -1.25 20.96 -8.96
C ASN A 205 -1.66 19.84 -9.94
N VAL A 206 -2.62 20.09 -10.82
CA VAL A 206 -3.07 19.09 -11.80
C VAL A 206 -1.93 18.66 -12.74
N LEU A 207 -1.12 19.59 -13.24
CA LEU A 207 0.02 19.27 -14.09
C LEU A 207 1.07 18.42 -13.36
N SER A 208 1.28 18.68 -12.08
CA SER A 208 2.26 17.95 -11.28
C SER A 208 1.94 16.46 -11.18
N TRP A 209 0.66 16.10 -10.99
CA TRP A 209 0.20 14.71 -11.03
C TRP A 209 0.39 14.10 -12.41
N CYS A 210 -0.07 14.80 -13.46
CA CYS A 210 0.06 14.31 -14.83
C CYS A 210 1.51 13.98 -15.21
N PHE A 211 2.43 14.87 -14.84
CA PHE A 211 3.86 14.71 -15.10
C PHE A 211 4.44 13.52 -14.33
N GLN A 212 4.18 13.44 -13.02
CA GLN A 212 4.73 12.39 -12.17
C GLN A 212 4.20 11.00 -12.53
N ASP A 213 2.90 10.90 -12.81
CA ASP A 213 2.25 9.65 -13.18
C ASP A 213 2.78 9.13 -14.52
N LEU A 214 2.97 10.01 -15.51
CA LEU A 214 3.53 9.64 -16.81
C LEU A 214 4.97 9.14 -16.68
N LEU A 215 5.80 9.82 -15.89
CA LEU A 215 7.19 9.45 -15.64
C LEU A 215 7.30 8.08 -14.96
N PHE A 216 6.50 7.85 -13.92
CA PHE A 216 6.46 6.57 -13.22
C PHE A 216 6.04 5.45 -14.16
N ASN A 217 4.97 5.67 -14.91
CA ASN A 217 4.37 4.70 -15.80
C ASN A 217 5.32 4.28 -16.95
N GLN A 218 6.00 5.23 -17.59
CA GLN A 218 7.00 4.94 -18.63
C GLN A 218 8.14 4.06 -18.11
N THR A 219 8.51 4.23 -16.84
CA THR A 219 9.60 3.48 -16.20
C THR A 219 9.15 2.10 -15.73
N MET A 220 7.93 1.99 -15.20
CA MET A 220 7.47 0.82 -14.43
C MET A 220 6.54 -0.12 -15.20
N LYS A 221 5.99 0.27 -16.36
CA LYS A 221 5.02 -0.54 -17.12
C LYS A 221 5.46 -2.01 -17.30
N SER A 222 6.68 -2.24 -17.77
CA SER A 222 7.17 -3.61 -18.03
C SER A 222 7.31 -4.42 -16.75
N VAL A 223 7.79 -3.79 -15.68
CA VAL A 223 7.98 -4.43 -14.37
C VAL A 223 6.62 -4.85 -13.78
N ILE A 224 5.64 -3.94 -13.80
CA ILE A 224 4.28 -4.19 -13.31
C ILE A 224 3.65 -5.35 -14.08
N ASN A 225 3.69 -5.31 -15.42
CA ASN A 225 3.04 -6.32 -16.25
C ASN A 225 3.71 -7.70 -16.17
N ASN A 226 5.04 -7.76 -16.09
CA ASN A 226 5.74 -9.02 -15.85
C ASN A 226 5.30 -9.66 -14.51
N THR A 227 5.28 -8.85 -13.45
CA THR A 227 4.84 -9.31 -12.13
C THR A 227 3.39 -9.82 -12.17
N ARG A 228 2.50 -9.11 -12.87
CA ARG A 228 1.09 -9.51 -13.03
C ARG A 228 0.92 -10.82 -13.79
N ILE A 229 1.67 -11.02 -14.87
CA ILE A 229 1.63 -12.25 -15.64
C ILE A 229 2.04 -13.44 -14.77
N ASN A 230 3.07 -13.28 -13.94
CA ASN A 230 3.54 -14.30 -12.99
C ASN A 230 2.49 -14.63 -11.92
N MET A 231 1.67 -13.66 -11.50
CA MET A 231 0.51 -13.89 -10.62
C MET A 231 -0.64 -14.65 -11.29
N GLY A 232 -0.58 -14.85 -12.61
CA GLY A 232 -1.68 -15.37 -13.42
C GLY A 232 -2.74 -14.32 -13.76
N LEU A 233 -2.40 -13.03 -13.70
CA LEU A 233 -3.22 -11.93 -14.19
C LEU A 233 -2.84 -11.55 -15.62
N GLU A 234 -3.71 -10.79 -16.28
CA GLU A 234 -3.40 -10.18 -17.57
C GLU A 234 -2.67 -8.85 -17.39
N GLU A 235 -2.03 -8.36 -18.45
CA GLU A 235 -1.36 -7.07 -18.45
C GLU A 235 -2.31 -5.94 -18.04
N MET A 236 -1.81 -5.05 -17.18
CA MET A 236 -2.50 -3.81 -16.85
C MET A 236 -2.17 -2.77 -17.91
N SER A 237 -3.17 -2.01 -18.36
CA SER A 237 -2.87 -0.88 -19.22
C SER A 237 -2.27 0.30 -18.41
N PRO A 238 -1.26 0.99 -18.95
CA PRO A 238 -0.52 2.07 -18.29
C PRO A 238 -1.40 3.18 -17.67
N LEU A 239 -2.51 3.54 -18.32
CA LEU A 239 -3.41 4.60 -17.85
C LEU A 239 -4.24 4.21 -16.63
N TRP A 240 -4.44 2.91 -16.40
CA TRP A 240 -5.19 2.43 -15.24
C TRP A 240 -4.40 2.57 -13.96
N TRP A 241 -3.08 2.42 -14.04
CA TRP A 241 -2.19 2.65 -12.92
C TRP A 241 -2.43 4.00 -12.26
N ILE A 242 -2.57 5.03 -13.09
CA ILE A 242 -2.72 6.44 -12.71
C ILE A 242 -3.95 6.69 -11.83
N SER A 243 -5.01 5.88 -11.98
CA SER A 243 -6.29 6.09 -11.30
C SER A 243 -6.76 4.88 -10.49
N GLN A 244 -5.91 3.85 -10.34
CA GLN A 244 -6.30 2.57 -9.78
C GLN A 244 -6.92 2.68 -8.38
N TYR A 245 -6.34 3.48 -7.47
CA TYR A 245 -6.82 3.53 -6.08
C TYR A 245 -8.21 4.12 -5.98
N ASN A 246 -8.49 5.16 -6.77
CA ASN A 246 -9.80 5.81 -6.79
C ASN A 246 -10.84 4.95 -7.52
N ARG A 247 -10.48 4.34 -8.66
CA ARG A 247 -11.39 3.47 -9.42
C ARG A 247 -11.77 2.20 -8.67
N LEU A 248 -10.81 1.63 -7.94
CA LEU A 248 -11.04 0.48 -7.08
C LEU A 248 -11.70 0.88 -5.75
N ASN A 249 -11.82 2.17 -5.46
CA ASN A 249 -12.32 2.69 -4.18
C ASN A 249 -11.58 2.10 -2.98
N VAL A 250 -10.25 2.01 -3.08
CA VAL A 250 -9.40 1.40 -2.05
C VAL A 250 -9.41 2.30 -0.82
N PRO A 251 -9.77 1.80 0.39
CA PRO A 251 -9.68 2.59 1.60
C PRO A 251 -8.22 2.99 1.87
N CYS A 252 -8.02 4.24 2.32
CA CYS A 252 -6.70 4.79 2.56
C CYS A 252 -6.68 5.64 3.84
N THR A 253 -5.76 5.35 4.75
CA THR A 253 -5.53 6.15 5.95
C THR A 253 -4.17 6.84 5.91
N TYR A 254 -4.19 8.16 5.82
CA TYR A 254 -3.01 9.00 5.90
C TYR A 254 -2.67 9.33 7.35
N LEU A 255 -1.40 9.19 7.67
CA LEU A 255 -0.88 9.20 9.03
C LEU A 255 -0.15 10.53 9.33
N TRP A 256 -0.83 11.65 9.08
CA TRP A 256 -0.39 12.98 9.50
C TRP A 256 -1.53 13.73 10.20
N SER A 257 -1.19 14.75 10.98
CA SER A 257 -2.18 15.59 11.65
C SER A 257 -3.04 16.38 10.65
N PRO A 258 -4.38 16.35 10.74
CA PRO A 258 -5.25 17.18 9.91
C PRO A 258 -5.03 18.69 10.13
N ARG A 259 -4.35 19.10 11.21
CA ARG A 259 -3.91 20.48 11.42
C ARG A 259 -2.71 20.86 10.56
N LEU A 260 -1.83 19.91 10.23
CA LEU A 260 -0.71 20.14 9.32
C LEU A 260 -1.21 20.22 7.87
N LEU A 261 -2.06 19.27 7.50
CA LEU A 261 -2.67 19.23 6.18
C LEU A 261 -4.08 18.65 6.31
N PRO A 262 -5.13 19.48 6.19
CA PRO A 262 -6.50 19.00 6.23
C PRO A 262 -6.79 18.12 5.00
N LYS A 263 -7.78 17.24 5.13
CA LYS A 263 -8.29 16.44 4.01
C LYS A 263 -8.79 17.37 2.89
N PRO A 264 -8.23 17.31 1.66
CA PRO A 264 -8.76 18.01 0.49
C PRO A 264 -10.23 17.70 0.26
N SER A 265 -10.97 18.70 -0.22
CA SER A 265 -12.42 18.56 -0.43
C SER A 265 -12.77 17.64 -1.61
N ASP A 266 -11.80 17.37 -2.49
CA ASP A 266 -11.93 16.48 -3.64
C ASP A 266 -11.50 15.03 -3.37
N TRP A 267 -11.07 14.70 -2.15
CA TRP A 267 -10.85 13.31 -1.74
C TRP A 267 -12.15 12.65 -1.27
N ALA A 268 -12.36 11.41 -1.73
CA ALA A 268 -13.53 10.61 -1.39
C ALA A 268 -13.54 10.15 0.08
N ASP A 269 -14.69 9.71 0.58
CA ASP A 269 -14.91 9.36 2.00
C ASP A 269 -14.10 8.16 2.48
N ASN A 270 -13.69 7.28 1.57
CA ASN A 270 -12.78 6.16 1.83
C ASN A 270 -11.33 6.59 2.11
N VAL A 271 -11.00 7.88 1.95
CA VAL A 271 -9.69 8.44 2.29
C VAL A 271 -9.81 9.22 3.60
N ARG A 272 -9.05 8.82 4.61
CA ARG A 272 -8.99 9.48 5.92
C ARG A 272 -7.63 10.12 6.15
N VAL A 273 -7.63 11.34 6.69
CA VAL A 273 -6.46 11.91 7.38
C VAL A 273 -6.68 11.70 8.87
N SER A 274 -5.82 10.92 9.51
CA SER A 274 -6.05 10.38 10.86
C SER A 274 -5.38 11.21 11.95
N GLY A 275 -4.06 11.22 11.96
CA GLY A 275 -3.18 11.79 12.97
C GLY A 275 -1.76 11.28 12.73
N PHE A 276 -0.78 11.85 13.41
CA PHE A 276 0.58 11.34 13.36
C PHE A 276 0.71 10.01 14.10
N VAL A 277 1.72 9.24 13.68
CA VAL A 277 2.26 8.13 14.49
C VAL A 277 3.54 8.62 15.14
N PHE A 278 3.67 8.38 16.43
CA PHE A 278 4.82 8.83 17.20
C PHE A 278 5.65 7.68 17.71
N ASP A 279 6.98 7.85 17.64
CA ASP A 279 7.89 6.94 18.31
C ASP A 279 7.78 7.12 19.83
N GLU A 280 7.94 6.01 20.55
CA GLU A 280 8.09 5.98 22.00
C GLU A 280 9.57 5.88 22.37
N VAL A 281 9.89 6.24 23.61
CA VAL A 281 11.23 6.00 24.15
C VAL A 281 11.34 4.49 24.44
N PRO A 282 12.34 3.78 23.90
CA PRO A 282 12.54 2.37 24.25
C PRO A 282 12.73 2.20 25.76
N GLU A 283 12.14 1.16 26.35
CA GLU A 283 12.20 0.92 27.80
C GLU A 283 13.64 0.71 28.32
N ASP A 284 14.51 0.17 27.47
CA ASP A 284 15.92 -0.10 27.71
C ASP A 284 16.86 1.05 27.29
N TYR A 285 16.32 2.18 26.84
CA TYR A 285 17.14 3.30 26.40
C TYR A 285 17.83 4.01 27.56
N SER A 286 19.16 3.93 27.58
CA SER A 286 20.01 4.76 28.42
C SER A 286 20.68 5.85 27.57
N PRO A 287 20.47 7.14 27.86
CA PRO A 287 21.11 8.21 27.11
C PRO A 287 22.64 8.20 27.33
N PRO A 288 23.44 8.51 26.29
CA PRO A 288 24.88 8.69 26.43
C PRO A 288 25.22 9.79 27.45
N ALA A 289 26.24 9.55 28.28
CA ALA A 289 26.60 10.45 29.38
C ALA A 289 27.08 11.83 28.89
N ASP A 290 27.78 11.87 27.75
CA ASP A 290 28.20 13.08 27.06
C ASP A 290 27.01 13.90 26.53
N LEU A 291 25.98 13.24 26.00
CA LEU A 291 24.74 13.89 25.59
C LEU A 291 24.01 14.54 26.76
N VAL A 292 23.89 13.83 27.89
CA VAL A 292 23.29 14.39 29.11
C VAL A 292 24.10 15.57 29.61
N ALA A 293 25.42 15.42 29.74
CA ALA A 293 26.30 16.48 30.21
C ALA A 293 26.23 17.74 29.32
N PHE A 294 26.17 17.58 28.00
CA PHE A 294 26.03 18.70 27.07
C PHE A 294 24.69 19.42 27.21
N LEU A 295 23.59 18.68 27.33
CA LEU A 295 22.25 19.25 27.51
C LEU A 295 22.16 20.06 28.82
N GLU A 296 22.78 19.56 29.90
CA GLU A 296 22.74 20.16 31.23
C GLU A 296 23.79 21.26 31.46
N ALA A 297 24.79 21.39 30.57
CA ALA A 297 25.90 22.32 30.76
C ALA A 297 25.49 23.81 30.80
N GLU A 298 24.38 24.20 30.16
CA GLU A 298 23.85 25.57 30.25
C GLU A 298 22.32 25.58 30.28
N PRO A 299 21.70 26.62 30.88
CA PRO A 299 20.24 26.75 30.97
C PRO A 299 19.53 26.87 29.62
N THR A 300 20.18 27.46 28.61
CA THR A 300 19.58 27.66 27.28
C THR A 300 19.68 26.36 26.48
N PRO A 301 18.57 25.68 26.12
CA PRO A 301 18.66 24.40 25.42
C PRO A 301 19.28 24.53 24.02
N PRO A 302 19.98 23.50 23.52
CA PRO A 302 20.58 23.54 22.19
C PRO A 302 19.53 23.40 21.07
N VAL A 303 19.95 23.68 19.84
CA VAL A 303 19.20 23.38 18.61
C VAL A 303 19.56 21.97 18.15
N TYR A 304 18.57 21.15 17.78
CA TYR A 304 18.83 19.88 17.12
C TYR A 304 19.01 20.10 15.61
N ILE A 305 20.02 19.47 15.01
CA ILE A 305 20.24 19.47 13.56
C ILE A 305 20.45 18.03 13.08
N GLY A 306 19.55 17.52 12.24
CA GLY A 306 19.67 16.16 11.71
C GLY A 306 18.93 15.95 10.40
N PHE A 307 19.66 15.54 9.36
CA PHE A 307 19.10 15.28 8.03
C PHE A 307 18.74 13.81 7.80
N GLY A 308 18.68 13.02 8.88
CA GLY A 308 18.26 11.63 8.87
C GLY A 308 19.22 10.71 8.10
N SER A 309 18.71 9.52 7.74
CA SER A 309 19.41 8.51 6.94
C SER A 309 19.52 8.90 5.46
N MET A 310 20.04 10.09 5.14
CA MET A 310 20.27 10.51 3.77
C MET A 310 21.73 10.89 3.53
N SER A 311 22.29 10.31 2.47
CA SER A 311 23.53 10.77 1.86
C SER A 311 23.21 11.99 0.98
N PHE A 312 24.13 12.94 0.86
CA PHE A 312 24.03 14.05 -0.09
C PHE A 312 25.42 14.46 -0.56
N VAL A 313 25.48 15.04 -1.76
CA VAL A 313 26.73 15.47 -2.39
C VAL A 313 27.34 16.61 -1.55
N ARG A 314 28.67 16.59 -1.36
CA ARG A 314 29.43 17.59 -0.58
C ARG A 314 29.03 17.67 0.90
N ALA A 315 28.61 16.55 1.50
CA ALA A 315 28.15 16.51 2.89
C ALA A 315 29.08 17.20 3.90
N GLN A 316 30.39 16.97 3.77
CA GLN A 316 31.38 17.60 4.65
C GLN A 316 31.36 19.14 4.57
N GLU A 317 31.39 19.69 3.36
CA GLU A 317 31.36 21.15 3.15
C GLU A 317 30.05 21.76 3.65
N THR A 318 28.92 21.06 3.46
CA THR A 318 27.63 21.47 4.00
C THR A 318 27.64 21.54 5.53
N PHE A 319 28.18 20.52 6.21
CA PHE A 319 28.30 20.55 7.67
C PHE A 319 29.25 21.64 8.14
N GLU A 320 30.37 21.88 7.46
CA GLU A 320 31.29 22.99 7.76
C GLU A 320 30.55 24.35 7.68
N MET A 321 29.73 24.58 6.65
CA MET A 321 28.90 25.79 6.54
C MET A 321 27.85 25.90 7.64
N ILE A 322 27.20 24.79 8.02
CA ILE A 322 26.23 24.75 9.13
C ILE A 322 26.91 25.06 10.46
N PHE A 323 28.06 24.46 10.75
CA PHE A 323 28.79 24.64 12.00
C PHE A 323 29.31 26.07 12.17
N GLU A 324 29.71 26.70 11.06
CA GLU A 324 30.08 28.10 11.06
C GLU A 324 28.86 29.01 11.26
N ALA A 325 27.73 28.72 10.63
CA ALA A 325 26.49 29.47 10.85
C ALA A 325 26.00 29.37 12.31
N VAL A 326 26.00 28.17 12.90
CA VAL A 326 25.67 27.95 14.32
C VAL A 326 26.58 28.78 15.24
N ARG A 327 27.89 28.81 14.94
CA ARG A 327 28.87 29.63 15.66
C ARG A 327 28.54 31.12 15.58
N GLN A 328 28.18 31.62 14.39
CA GLN A 328 27.86 33.03 14.18
C GLN A 328 26.55 33.45 14.86
N VAL A 329 25.54 32.58 14.91
CA VAL A 329 24.31 32.84 15.67
C VAL A 329 24.54 32.78 17.18
N GLY A 330 25.59 32.07 17.63
CA GLY A 330 25.96 31.96 19.03
C GLY A 330 25.05 31.01 19.81
N VAL A 331 24.62 29.92 19.19
CA VAL A 331 23.78 28.89 19.82
C VAL A 331 24.52 27.56 19.93
N ARG A 332 24.16 26.76 20.95
CA ARG A 332 24.62 25.38 21.06
C ARG A 332 23.80 24.47 20.15
N ALA A 333 24.40 23.43 19.57
CA ALA A 333 23.69 22.47 18.74
C ALA A 333 24.06 21.01 19.01
N VAL A 334 23.05 20.14 18.97
CA VAL A 334 23.19 18.68 18.90
C VAL A 334 23.02 18.26 17.45
N VAL A 335 24.05 17.67 16.86
CA VAL A 335 24.08 17.30 15.45
C VAL A 335 24.01 15.79 15.31
N CYS A 336 23.01 15.28 14.60
CA CYS A 336 22.87 13.86 14.29
C CYS A 336 23.43 13.57 12.88
N LYS A 337 24.52 12.81 12.80
CA LYS A 337 25.27 12.53 11.55
C LYS A 337 24.51 11.63 10.56
N GLY A 338 23.59 10.79 11.01
CA GLY A 338 22.90 9.82 10.16
C GLY A 338 23.87 8.92 9.39
N TRP A 339 23.59 8.64 8.10
CA TRP A 339 24.45 7.79 7.24
C TRP A 339 25.68 8.50 6.67
N SER A 340 25.91 9.76 7.03
CA SER A 340 27.03 10.56 6.53
C SER A 340 28.23 10.48 7.50
N ASN A 341 29.20 9.61 7.20
CA ASN A 341 30.40 9.37 8.01
C ASN A 341 31.47 10.48 7.85
N LEU A 342 31.12 11.76 8.03
CA LEU A 342 31.99 12.85 7.59
C LEU A 342 31.97 14.06 8.52
N VAL A 343 32.59 13.91 9.69
CA VAL A 343 33.07 15.07 10.46
C VAL A 343 34.53 14.83 10.83
N LYS A 344 35.42 15.76 10.45
CA LYS A 344 36.83 15.75 10.86
C LYS A 344 36.90 15.81 12.39
N GLU A 345 37.79 15.05 13.02
CA GLU A 345 37.99 15.07 14.49
C GLU A 345 38.22 16.48 15.03
N ALA A 346 38.94 17.33 14.30
CA ALA A 346 39.19 18.73 14.66
C ALA A 346 37.92 19.61 14.76
N MET A 347 36.79 19.19 14.16
CA MET A 347 35.50 19.89 14.25
C MET A 347 34.66 19.42 15.44
N LEU A 348 35.06 18.33 16.11
CA LEU A 348 34.35 17.72 17.24
C LEU A 348 34.79 18.29 18.60
N ASP A 349 35.93 18.98 18.69
CA ASP A 349 36.47 19.54 19.93
C ASP A 349 35.91 20.94 20.27
N ARG A 350 34.62 21.15 19.99
CA ARG A 350 33.92 22.43 20.16
C ARG A 350 32.91 22.36 21.29
N LYS A 351 32.96 23.30 22.23
CA LYS A 351 32.04 23.35 23.39
C LYS A 351 30.58 23.64 23.04
N ASP A 352 30.33 24.22 21.87
CA ASP A 352 29.01 24.59 21.40
C ASP A 352 28.37 23.55 20.46
N LEU A 353 29.08 22.47 20.12
CA LEU A 353 28.59 21.39 19.26
C LEU A 353 28.79 20.03 19.94
N LEU A 354 27.71 19.25 19.99
CA LEU A 354 27.82 17.82 20.28
C LEU A 354 27.33 17.04 19.08
N VAL A 355 28.13 16.09 18.61
CA VAL A 355 27.77 15.27 17.47
C VAL A 355 27.50 13.83 17.91
N ILE A 356 26.29 13.35 17.64
CA ILE A 356 25.80 12.04 18.04
C ILE A 356 25.47 11.16 16.83
N ASP A 357 25.45 9.85 17.05
CA ASP A 357 25.06 8.88 16.02
C ASP A 357 23.54 8.75 15.91
N ASP A 358 22.87 8.40 17.01
CA ASP A 358 21.41 8.31 17.08
C ASP A 358 20.92 8.60 18.51
N ALA A 359 19.69 9.12 18.63
CA ALA A 359 18.97 9.24 19.88
C ALA A 359 17.46 9.25 19.61
N PRO A 360 16.63 8.58 20.42
CA PRO A 360 15.18 8.62 20.27
C PRO A 360 14.68 10.06 20.30
N HIS A 361 14.03 10.50 19.22
CA HIS A 361 13.51 11.88 19.11
C HIS A 361 12.47 12.19 20.20
N ALA A 362 11.69 11.18 20.60
CA ALA A 362 10.76 11.30 21.73
C ALA A 362 11.45 11.67 23.05
N TRP A 363 12.71 11.27 23.24
CA TRP A 363 13.50 11.65 24.40
C TRP A 363 14.25 12.97 24.17
N LEU A 364 14.89 13.14 23.01
CA LEU A 364 15.75 14.30 22.77
C LEU A 364 14.96 15.60 22.54
N PHE A 365 13.86 15.56 21.77
CA PHE A 365 13.19 16.78 21.31
C PHE A 365 12.55 17.61 22.42
N PRO A 366 11.97 17.04 23.49
CA PRO A 366 11.54 17.83 24.64
C PRO A 366 12.65 18.72 25.24
N ARG A 367 13.92 18.31 25.10
CA ARG A 367 15.12 18.93 25.71
C ARG A 367 15.88 19.88 24.77
N VAL A 368 15.36 20.16 23.58
CA VAL A 368 15.94 21.14 22.64
C VAL A 368 15.02 22.33 22.48
N ARG A 369 15.56 23.45 21.98
CA ARG A 369 14.77 24.69 21.76
C ARG A 369 14.19 24.80 20.36
N ALA A 370 14.79 24.14 19.37
CA ALA A 370 14.33 24.13 17.98
C ALA A 370 14.90 22.92 17.24
N VAL A 371 14.27 22.56 16.12
CA VAL A 371 14.63 21.41 15.29
C VAL A 371 14.94 21.88 13.87
N VAL A 372 16.08 21.48 13.35
CA VAL A 372 16.41 21.56 11.92
C VAL A 372 16.46 20.13 11.38
N CYS A 373 15.64 19.84 10.39
CA CYS A 373 15.56 18.51 9.81
C CYS A 373 15.40 18.53 8.29
N HIS A 374 15.45 17.37 7.66
CA HIS A 374 15.25 17.24 6.23
C HIS A 374 13.77 17.20 5.80
N GLY A 375 12.82 17.21 6.75
CA GLY A 375 11.38 17.09 6.44
C GLY A 375 10.86 15.66 6.31
N GLY A 376 11.54 14.68 6.92
CA GLY A 376 11.00 13.34 7.09
C GLY A 376 9.76 13.35 7.98
N SER A 377 8.74 12.57 7.64
CA SER A 377 7.43 12.57 8.29
C SER A 377 7.52 12.35 9.81
N GLY A 378 8.24 11.32 10.25
CA GLY A 378 8.39 11.00 11.68
C GLY A 378 9.13 12.07 12.48
N THR A 379 10.24 12.59 11.97
CA THR A 379 11.01 13.66 12.63
C THR A 379 10.20 14.95 12.73
N THR A 380 9.50 15.31 11.64
CA THR A 380 8.64 16.50 11.60
C THR A 380 7.47 16.36 12.56
N ALA A 381 6.81 15.20 12.58
CA ALA A 381 5.73 14.88 13.50
C ALA A 381 6.17 15.01 14.96
N MET A 382 7.33 14.43 15.32
CA MET A 382 7.84 14.49 16.69
C MET A 382 8.20 15.92 17.12
N ALA A 383 8.79 16.72 16.21
CA ALA A 383 9.13 18.10 16.50
C ALA A 383 7.87 18.94 16.78
N LEU A 384 6.83 18.78 15.94
CA LEU A 384 5.54 19.42 16.12
C LEU A 384 4.83 18.95 17.39
N ARG A 385 4.86 17.66 17.73
CA ARG A 385 4.32 17.12 18.99
C ARG A 385 4.98 17.74 20.21
N CYS A 386 6.29 17.98 20.14
CA CYS A 386 7.06 18.56 21.24
C CYS A 386 6.95 20.10 21.28
N GLY A 387 6.17 20.73 20.40
CA GLY A 387 6.03 22.19 20.33
C GLY A 387 7.34 22.89 19.99
N LYS A 388 8.14 22.30 19.10
CA LYS A 388 9.45 22.84 18.72
C LYS A 388 9.37 23.54 17.35
N PRO A 389 9.82 24.80 17.25
CA PRO A 389 10.04 25.47 15.97
C PRO A 389 10.86 24.56 15.06
N THR A 390 10.39 24.37 13.84
CA THR A 390 10.99 23.40 12.90
C THR A 390 11.38 24.05 11.58
N LEU A 391 12.68 24.07 11.27
CA LEU A 391 13.19 24.41 9.94
C LEU A 391 13.40 23.13 9.14
N VAL A 392 12.69 22.99 8.04
CA VAL A 392 12.84 21.87 7.09
C VAL A 392 13.79 22.30 5.97
N VAL A 393 14.92 21.63 5.81
CA VAL A 393 15.87 21.81 4.70
C VAL A 393 15.76 20.61 3.75
N PRO A 394 15.03 20.74 2.63
CA PRO A 394 14.78 19.59 1.76
C PRO A 394 16.05 19.04 1.11
N VAL A 395 16.16 17.71 1.06
CA VAL A 395 17.16 16.98 0.27
C VAL A 395 16.52 16.45 -1.01
N ALA A 396 15.40 15.71 -0.90
CA ALA A 396 14.74 15.07 -2.03
C ALA A 396 13.29 14.67 -1.74
N GLY A 397 12.56 14.26 -2.78
CA GLY A 397 11.24 13.63 -2.64
C GLY A 397 10.14 14.61 -2.22
N ASP A 398 9.41 14.25 -1.18
CA ASP A 398 8.24 14.98 -0.64
C ASP A 398 8.60 16.06 0.40
N GLN A 399 9.87 16.18 0.73
CA GLN A 399 10.36 17.12 1.74
C GLN A 399 10.08 18.60 1.40
N PRO A 400 10.17 19.08 0.14
CA PRO A 400 9.78 20.45 -0.19
C PRO A 400 8.28 20.71 0.08
N PHE A 401 7.43 19.72 -0.16
CA PHE A 401 6.00 19.82 0.13
C PHE A 401 5.76 19.97 1.64
N TRP A 402 6.43 19.16 2.47
CA TRP A 402 6.31 19.26 3.92
C TRP A 402 6.90 20.55 4.49
N SER A 403 8.01 21.03 3.94
CA SER A 403 8.56 22.35 4.26
C SER A 403 7.52 23.45 4.07
N SER A 404 6.79 23.43 2.95
CA SER A 404 5.72 24.39 2.67
C SER A 404 4.60 24.30 3.71
N ARG A 405 4.20 23.09 4.10
CA ARG A 405 3.12 22.90 5.10
C ARG A 405 3.53 23.44 6.46
N ILE A 406 4.76 23.20 6.91
CA ILE A 406 5.28 23.71 8.19
C ILE A 406 5.29 25.23 8.22
N HIS A 407 5.68 25.85 7.10
CA HIS A 407 5.65 27.30 6.97
C HIS A 407 4.22 27.85 7.00
N GLU A 408 3.29 27.24 6.25
CA GLU A 408 1.89 27.67 6.18
C GLU A 408 1.17 27.60 7.54
N VAL A 409 1.50 26.62 8.39
CA VAL A 409 0.96 26.53 9.76
C VAL A 409 1.73 27.39 10.79
N GLY A 410 2.73 28.16 10.34
CA GLY A 410 3.48 29.07 11.18
C GLY A 410 4.44 28.41 12.17
N CYS A 411 4.72 27.11 12.04
CA CYS A 411 5.60 26.36 12.97
C CYS A 411 7.09 26.46 12.60
N GLY A 412 7.43 27.14 11.50
CA GLY A 412 8.81 27.41 11.11
C GLY A 412 8.92 28.30 9.87
N PRO A 413 10.12 28.82 9.59
CA PRO A 413 10.39 29.57 8.38
C PRO A 413 10.45 28.66 7.15
N GLU A 414 10.09 29.21 5.99
CA GLU A 414 10.31 28.51 4.71
C GLU A 414 11.81 28.45 4.40
N ALA A 415 12.30 27.26 4.07
CA ALA A 415 13.64 27.13 3.52
C ALA A 415 13.63 27.59 2.06
N THR A 416 14.34 28.67 1.79
CA THR A 416 14.55 29.19 0.43
C THR A 416 15.60 28.41 -0.37
N PHE A 417 16.15 27.35 0.22
CA PHE A 417 17.19 26.50 -0.33
C PHE A 417 16.98 25.03 0.06
N GLY A 418 17.40 24.11 -0.82
CA GLY A 418 17.62 22.71 -0.46
C GLY A 418 19.03 22.48 0.07
N ILE A 419 19.34 21.25 0.48
CA ILE A 419 20.64 20.89 1.05
C ILE A 419 21.83 21.20 0.12
N THR A 420 21.63 21.10 -1.20
CA THR A 420 22.66 21.35 -2.20
C THR A 420 22.90 22.84 -2.45
N GLY A 421 21.96 23.70 -2.06
CA GLY A 421 22.03 25.16 -2.21
C GLY A 421 22.33 25.88 -0.90
N ILE A 422 22.67 25.14 0.16
CA ILE A 422 22.95 25.73 1.47
C ILE A 422 24.22 26.60 1.44
N THR A 423 24.15 27.74 2.08
CA THR A 423 25.29 28.63 2.33
C THR A 423 25.31 29.00 3.81
N THR A 424 26.48 29.38 4.34
CA THR A 424 26.61 29.84 5.73
C THR A 424 25.63 30.97 6.05
N GLU A 425 25.58 32.01 5.21
CA GLU A 425 24.70 33.17 5.47
C GLU A 425 23.22 32.85 5.27
N GLY A 426 22.89 32.01 4.28
CA GLY A 426 21.52 31.56 4.08
C GLY A 426 21.00 30.75 5.26
N PHE A 427 21.80 29.80 5.75
CA PHE A 427 21.45 28.97 6.90
C PHE A 427 21.36 29.79 8.19
N LYS A 428 22.34 30.66 8.43
CA LYS A 428 22.34 31.60 9.55
C LYS A 428 21.06 32.43 9.59
N GLY A 429 20.70 33.09 8.48
CA GLY A 429 19.51 33.94 8.43
C GLY A 429 18.21 33.17 8.68
N ARG A 430 18.10 31.92 8.23
CA ARG A 430 16.94 31.05 8.54
C ARG A 430 16.95 30.57 9.98
N LEU A 431 18.13 30.28 10.55
CA LEU A 431 18.27 29.87 11.95
C LEU A 431 17.91 31.02 12.91
N GLU A 432 18.37 32.25 12.64
CA GLU A 432 17.97 33.44 13.40
C GLU A 432 16.46 33.68 13.33
N GLU A 433 15.86 33.49 12.16
CA GLU A 433 14.41 33.60 11.98
C GLU A 433 13.65 32.52 12.76
N LEU A 434 14.10 31.26 12.68
CA LEU A 434 13.51 30.12 13.40
C LEU A 434 13.44 30.35 14.91
N LEU A 435 14.43 31.04 15.48
CA LEU A 435 14.55 31.30 16.91
C LEU A 435 13.71 32.48 17.41
N ARG A 436 12.93 33.13 16.53
CA ARG A 436 11.99 34.19 16.93
C ARG A 436 10.84 33.63 17.78
N PRO A 437 10.39 34.36 18.83
CA PRO A 437 9.34 33.89 19.74
C PRO A 437 8.04 33.45 19.06
N MET A 438 7.65 34.12 17.96
CA MET A 438 6.43 33.80 17.22
C MET A 438 6.36 32.34 16.74
N TYR A 439 7.49 31.72 16.39
CA TYR A 439 7.50 30.30 15.97
C TYR A 439 7.36 29.36 17.16
N GLN A 440 7.90 29.72 18.32
CA GLN A 440 7.75 28.94 19.55
C GLN A 440 6.29 28.93 19.99
N GLU A 441 5.65 30.10 20.04
CA GLU A 441 4.24 30.24 20.38
C GLU A 441 3.34 29.46 19.41
N ALA A 442 3.59 29.57 18.10
CA ALA A 442 2.84 28.82 17.09
C ALA A 442 3.05 27.30 17.22
N ALA A 443 4.29 26.85 17.46
CA ALA A 443 4.59 25.43 17.63
C ALA A 443 3.94 24.86 18.91
N GLU A 444 3.91 25.60 20.01
CA GLU A 444 3.23 25.20 21.25
C GLU A 444 1.70 25.10 21.06
N LEU A 445 1.10 26.07 20.37
CA LEU A 445 -0.33 26.02 20.01
C LEU A 445 -0.64 24.82 19.12
N PHE A 446 0.23 24.55 18.15
CA PHE A 446 0.11 23.38 17.28
C PHE A 446 0.21 22.07 18.09
N ALA A 447 1.19 21.97 18.99
CA ALA A 447 1.41 20.82 19.86
C ALA A 447 0.21 20.55 20.78
N ALA A 448 -0.38 21.59 21.37
CA ALA A 448 -1.60 21.46 22.18
C ALA A 448 -2.76 20.89 21.34
N GLY A 449 -2.87 21.34 20.09
CA GLY A 449 -3.83 20.81 19.12
C GLY A 449 -3.60 19.33 18.79
N VAL A 450 -2.34 18.94 18.56
CA VAL A 450 -1.93 17.55 18.29
C VAL A 450 -2.16 16.65 19.51
N GLY A 451 -1.92 17.14 20.73
CA GLY A 451 -2.14 16.39 21.96
C GLY A 451 -3.62 16.03 22.19
N ALA A 452 -4.56 16.76 21.57
CA ALA A 452 -5.99 16.45 21.59
C ALA A 452 -6.43 15.52 20.44
N GLU A 453 -5.54 15.20 19.49
CA GLU A 453 -5.84 14.29 18.39
C GLU A 453 -5.74 12.83 18.82
N ARG A 454 -6.46 11.96 18.11
CA ARG A 454 -6.30 10.52 18.27
C ARG A 454 -5.01 10.09 17.58
N ALA A 455 -4.31 9.12 18.18
CA ALA A 455 -3.11 8.52 17.59
C ALA A 455 -3.41 7.93 16.20
N GLY A 456 -2.54 8.21 15.22
CA GLY A 456 -2.76 7.82 13.82
C GLY A 456 -2.83 6.31 13.63
N GLU A 457 -1.99 5.57 14.32
CA GLU A 457 -1.91 4.10 14.28
C GLU A 457 -3.18 3.44 14.82
N GLU A 458 -3.81 4.01 15.85
CA GLU A 458 -5.09 3.53 16.40
C GLU A 458 -6.23 3.74 15.39
N VAL A 459 -6.32 4.93 14.82
CA VAL A 459 -7.33 5.25 13.80
C VAL A 459 -7.13 4.39 12.54
N CYS A 460 -5.88 4.18 12.11
CA CYS A 460 -5.58 3.32 10.97
C CYS A 460 -5.94 1.87 11.26
N ALA A 461 -5.60 1.33 12.43
CA ALA A 461 -6.00 -0.02 12.80
C ALA A 461 -7.54 -0.17 12.83
N GLU A 462 -8.28 0.83 13.32
CA GLU A 462 -9.74 0.84 13.28
C GLU A 462 -10.31 0.85 11.85
N ASP A 463 -9.77 1.69 10.95
CA ASP A 463 -10.20 1.73 9.55
C ASP A 463 -9.88 0.42 8.82
N VAL A 464 -8.75 -0.21 9.16
CA VAL A 464 -8.38 -1.55 8.69
C VAL A 464 -9.41 -2.57 9.17
N MET A 465 -9.77 -2.58 10.46
CA MET A 465 -10.83 -3.45 10.98
C MET A 465 -12.17 -3.21 10.29
N GLY A 466 -12.48 -1.95 9.94
CA GLY A 466 -13.62 -1.59 9.10
C GLY A 466 -13.58 -2.25 7.72
N SER A 467 -12.40 -2.29 7.09
CA SER A 467 -12.17 -2.95 5.80
C SER A 467 -12.32 -4.48 5.90
N LEU A 468 -12.07 -5.06 7.07
CA LEU A 468 -12.17 -6.50 7.34
C LEU A 468 -13.61 -6.98 7.64
N ARG A 469 -14.58 -6.08 7.75
CA ARG A 469 -16.00 -6.44 7.98
C ARG A 469 -16.61 -7.33 6.91
N VAL A 470 -15.99 -7.40 5.73
CA VAL A 470 -16.37 -8.36 4.68
C VAL A 470 -16.33 -9.82 5.17
N TYR A 471 -15.49 -10.12 6.17
CA TYR A 471 -15.37 -11.43 6.78
C TYR A 471 -16.51 -11.79 7.74
N GLU A 472 -17.35 -10.82 8.16
CA GLU A 472 -18.60 -11.12 8.90
C GLU A 472 -19.48 -12.10 8.12
N ARG A 473 -19.45 -12.02 6.79
CA ARG A 473 -20.21 -12.89 5.88
C ARG A 473 -19.38 -13.98 5.21
N ALA A 474 -18.07 -14.05 5.49
CA ALA A 474 -17.14 -14.99 4.88
C ALA A 474 -16.39 -15.83 5.93
N ARG A 475 -17.12 -16.31 6.95
CA ARG A 475 -16.61 -17.28 7.92
C ARG A 475 -16.74 -18.70 7.40
N CYS A 476 -15.86 -19.58 7.87
CA CYS A 476 -15.99 -21.00 7.61
C CYS A 476 -17.19 -21.59 8.36
N ASP A 477 -17.96 -22.42 7.65
CA ASP A 477 -19.15 -23.08 8.16
C ASP A 477 -18.88 -24.19 9.18
N VAL A 478 -17.66 -24.71 9.19
CA VAL A 478 -17.26 -25.90 9.97
C VAL A 478 -16.21 -25.54 11.02
N PHE A 479 -15.44 -24.47 10.81
CA PHE A 479 -14.41 -24.00 11.73
C PHE A 479 -14.42 -22.46 11.81
N GLY A 480 -15.36 -21.91 12.60
CA GLY A 480 -15.73 -20.49 12.59
C GLY A 480 -14.65 -19.48 13.01
N GLY A 481 -13.58 -19.94 13.68
CA GLY A 481 -12.43 -19.12 14.07
C GLY A 481 -11.48 -18.76 12.90
N ARG A 482 -11.73 -19.29 11.70
CA ARG A 482 -10.93 -19.04 10.50
C ARG A 482 -11.76 -18.50 9.33
N PRO A 483 -11.17 -17.67 8.45
CA PRO A 483 -11.86 -17.17 7.27
C PRO A 483 -12.21 -18.31 6.31
N ALA A 484 -13.32 -18.16 5.60
CA ALA A 484 -13.62 -19.01 4.46
C ALA A 484 -12.81 -18.57 3.26
N VAL A 485 -12.02 -19.50 2.72
CA VAL A 485 -11.18 -19.29 1.53
C VAL A 485 -11.59 -20.23 0.40
N TRP A 486 -12.53 -21.14 0.67
CA TRP A 486 -13.12 -22.07 -0.29
C TRP A 486 -14.64 -22.02 -0.24
N LYS A 487 -15.27 -22.33 -1.37
CA LYS A 487 -16.71 -22.51 -1.53
C LYS A 487 -16.98 -23.81 -2.30
N LEU A 488 -18.03 -24.52 -1.89
CA LEU A 488 -18.55 -25.71 -2.56
C LEU A 488 -19.88 -25.43 -3.27
N ALA A 489 -20.28 -26.35 -4.14
CA ALA A 489 -21.64 -26.40 -4.67
C ALA A 489 -22.65 -26.49 -3.50
N GLY A 490 -23.76 -25.76 -3.58
CA GLY A 490 -24.71 -25.64 -2.46
C GLY A 490 -24.39 -24.52 -1.46
N GLY A 491 -23.28 -23.79 -1.63
CA GLY A 491 -23.02 -22.55 -0.89
C GLY A 491 -22.22 -22.70 0.40
N ILE A 492 -21.83 -23.92 0.78
CA ILE A 492 -21.00 -24.20 1.95
C ILE A 492 -19.61 -23.56 1.78
N LYS A 493 -19.11 -22.94 2.84
CA LYS A 493 -17.86 -22.18 2.92
C LYS A 493 -16.86 -22.85 3.84
N LEU A 494 -15.65 -23.12 3.36
CA LEU A 494 -14.60 -23.81 4.10
C LEU A 494 -13.35 -22.94 4.28
N SER A 495 -12.73 -23.04 5.45
CA SER A 495 -11.38 -22.50 5.69
C SER A 495 -10.33 -23.38 5.01
N ALA A 496 -9.09 -22.90 4.95
CA ALA A 496 -7.96 -23.68 4.41
C ALA A 496 -7.82 -25.02 5.14
N VAL A 497 -7.85 -24.98 6.47
CA VAL A 497 -7.72 -26.16 7.34
C VAL A 497 -8.89 -27.14 7.14
N ALA A 498 -10.13 -26.64 7.20
CA ALA A 498 -11.30 -27.49 7.04
C ALA A 498 -11.36 -28.15 5.66
N ALA A 499 -11.00 -27.40 4.60
CA ALA A 499 -10.92 -27.95 3.26
C ALA A 499 -9.86 -29.06 3.17
N TRP A 500 -8.67 -28.86 3.76
CA TRP A 500 -7.63 -29.88 3.76
C TRP A 500 -8.06 -31.14 4.52
N VAL A 501 -8.58 -31.01 5.74
CA VAL A 501 -9.05 -32.14 6.56
C VAL A 501 -10.13 -32.96 5.82
N LEU A 502 -11.11 -32.29 5.22
CA LEU A 502 -12.21 -32.95 4.52
C LEU A 502 -11.76 -33.61 3.21
N VAL A 503 -10.76 -33.06 2.54
CA VAL A 503 -10.15 -33.67 1.35
C VAL A 503 -9.35 -34.90 1.72
N GLN A 504 -8.50 -34.83 2.76
CA GLN A 504 -7.74 -35.99 3.24
C GLN A 504 -8.65 -37.11 3.75
N GLY A 505 -9.75 -36.76 4.44
CA GLY A 505 -10.75 -37.71 4.92
C GLY A 505 -11.71 -38.24 3.83
N GLY A 506 -11.50 -37.89 2.55
CA GLY A 506 -12.34 -38.36 1.44
C GLY A 506 -13.79 -37.87 1.45
N ARG A 507 -14.13 -36.86 2.27
CA ARG A 507 -15.48 -36.30 2.38
C ARG A 507 -15.79 -35.29 1.27
N VAL A 508 -14.75 -34.60 0.78
CA VAL A 508 -14.82 -33.60 -0.29
C VAL A 508 -13.72 -33.90 -1.29
N ARG A 509 -14.01 -33.88 -2.60
CA ARG A 509 -12.97 -34.02 -3.62
C ARG A 509 -12.31 -32.67 -3.90
N ARG A 510 -11.01 -32.65 -4.19
CA ARG A 510 -10.25 -31.42 -4.47
C ARG A 510 -10.86 -30.62 -5.62
N GLU A 511 -11.42 -31.30 -6.62
CA GLU A 511 -12.01 -30.72 -7.82
C GLU A 511 -13.32 -29.97 -7.52
N GLU A 512 -13.96 -30.24 -6.38
CA GLU A 512 -15.18 -29.57 -5.92
C GLU A 512 -14.89 -28.22 -5.27
N LEU A 513 -13.67 -28.01 -4.76
CA LEU A 513 -13.26 -26.77 -4.14
C LEU A 513 -13.15 -25.66 -5.20
N ARG A 514 -13.74 -24.50 -4.88
CA ARG A 514 -13.59 -23.26 -5.63
C ARG A 514 -13.06 -22.18 -4.68
N PRO A 515 -12.02 -21.41 -5.04
CA PRO A 515 -11.56 -20.30 -4.21
C PRO A 515 -12.71 -19.34 -3.89
N ALA A 516 -12.81 -18.93 -2.63
CA ALA A 516 -13.76 -17.93 -2.20
C ALA A 516 -13.14 -16.54 -2.35
N GLU A 517 -13.69 -15.73 -3.25
CA GLU A 517 -13.36 -14.30 -3.33
C GLU A 517 -14.20 -13.56 -2.29
N VAL A 518 -13.53 -13.04 -1.26
CA VAL A 518 -14.17 -12.27 -0.19
C VAL A 518 -14.42 -10.83 -0.65
N VAL A 519 -13.48 -10.29 -1.41
CA VAL A 519 -13.59 -9.00 -2.08
C VAL A 519 -13.41 -9.20 -3.58
N LYS A 520 -14.34 -8.63 -4.33
CA LYS A 520 -14.30 -8.64 -5.79
C LYS A 520 -13.74 -7.33 -6.29
N TRP A 521 -12.49 -7.35 -6.73
CA TRP A 521 -11.86 -6.20 -7.35
C TRP A 521 -12.22 -6.13 -8.84
N PRO A 522 -12.61 -4.95 -9.34
CA PRO A 522 -12.84 -4.77 -10.77
C PRO A 522 -11.60 -5.09 -11.61
N ASP A 523 -11.83 -5.59 -12.81
CA ASP A 523 -10.80 -6.14 -13.67
C ASP A 523 -10.00 -5.03 -14.39
N LEU A 524 -8.70 -4.89 -14.07
CA LEU A 524 -7.81 -3.84 -14.61
C LEU A 524 -7.25 -4.16 -16.02
N VAL A 525 -7.97 -4.98 -16.78
CA VAL A 525 -7.49 -5.67 -18.00
C VAL A 525 -7.85 -4.93 -19.28
N SER A 526 -8.83 -4.03 -19.23
CA SER A 526 -9.23 -3.27 -20.40
C SER A 526 -8.11 -2.28 -20.81
N PRO A 527 -7.89 -2.01 -22.09
CA PRO A 527 -6.94 -0.98 -22.53
C PRO A 527 -7.42 0.43 -22.11
N GLY A 528 -6.53 1.26 -21.60
CA GLY A 528 -6.86 2.58 -21.06
C GLY A 528 -7.03 3.69 -22.11
N ASP A 529 -6.59 3.46 -23.35
CA ASP A 529 -6.73 4.36 -24.50
C ASP A 529 -6.88 3.56 -25.81
N PRO A 530 -7.46 4.14 -26.88
CA PRO A 530 -7.72 3.44 -28.12
C PRO A 530 -6.46 2.98 -28.86
N VAL A 531 -5.33 3.69 -28.72
CA VAL A 531 -4.07 3.35 -29.41
C VAL A 531 -3.43 2.14 -28.75
N THR A 532 -3.35 2.12 -27.41
CA THR A 532 -2.94 0.93 -26.66
C THR A 532 -3.93 -0.21 -26.88
N GLY A 533 -5.23 0.07 -26.99
CA GLY A 533 -6.24 -0.92 -27.34
C GLY A 533 -6.01 -1.58 -28.69
N LEU A 534 -5.70 -0.78 -29.71
CA LEU A 534 -5.34 -1.27 -31.04
C LEU A 534 -4.05 -2.10 -31.02
N LEU A 535 -2.98 -1.58 -30.42
CA LEU A 535 -1.68 -2.24 -30.36
C LEU A 535 -1.71 -3.55 -29.57
N LEU A 536 -2.35 -3.56 -28.39
CA LEU A 536 -2.53 -4.77 -27.59
C LEU A 536 -3.46 -5.76 -28.30
N GLY A 537 -4.53 -5.29 -28.95
CA GLY A 537 -5.44 -6.13 -29.71
C GLY A 537 -4.72 -6.85 -30.85
N ILE A 538 -3.92 -6.13 -31.63
CA ILE A 538 -3.13 -6.68 -32.74
C ILE A 538 -2.05 -7.63 -32.22
N SER A 539 -1.26 -7.20 -31.21
CA SER A 539 -0.17 -8.01 -30.66
C SER A 539 -0.67 -9.32 -30.06
N ASN A 540 -1.77 -9.29 -29.29
CA ASN A 540 -2.37 -10.49 -28.72
C ASN A 540 -2.96 -11.42 -29.79
N ALA A 541 -3.60 -10.86 -30.83
CA ALA A 541 -4.14 -11.65 -31.92
C ALA A 541 -3.02 -12.38 -32.69
N ILE A 542 -1.96 -11.65 -33.07
CA ILE A 542 -0.82 -12.20 -33.79
C ILE A 542 -0.07 -13.24 -32.95
N GLY A 543 0.22 -12.93 -31.67
CA GLY A 543 0.95 -13.83 -30.78
C GLY A 543 0.26 -15.17 -30.54
N ARG A 544 -1.08 -15.19 -30.46
CA ARG A 544 -1.86 -16.42 -30.31
C ARG A 544 -1.90 -17.25 -31.59
N VAL A 545 -2.08 -16.61 -32.75
CA VAL A 545 -2.05 -17.28 -34.05
C VAL A 545 -0.70 -17.96 -34.28
N ILE A 546 0.41 -17.26 -34.02
CA ILE A 546 1.77 -17.81 -34.16
C ILE A 546 2.02 -18.94 -33.13
N GLY A 547 1.54 -18.78 -31.89
CA GLY A 547 1.68 -19.79 -30.85
C GLY A 547 0.95 -21.10 -31.20
N ASP A 548 -0.28 -21.00 -31.69
CA ASP A 548 -1.10 -22.16 -32.07
C ASP A 548 -0.63 -22.81 -33.39
N GLU A 549 -0.07 -22.02 -34.31
CA GLU A 549 0.61 -22.52 -35.52
C GLU A 549 1.83 -23.39 -35.16
N LYS A 550 2.70 -22.89 -34.25
CA LYS A 550 3.85 -23.65 -33.74
C LYS A 550 3.46 -24.94 -33.02
N ASN A 551 2.29 -24.98 -32.41
CA ASN A 551 1.77 -26.14 -31.69
C ASN A 551 0.89 -27.07 -32.57
N GLY A 552 0.76 -26.79 -33.88
CA GLY A 552 0.02 -27.64 -34.82
C GLY A 552 -1.50 -27.68 -34.65
N ASN A 553 -2.09 -26.74 -33.90
CA ASN A 553 -3.52 -26.76 -33.54
C ASN A 553 -4.37 -25.92 -34.52
N LEU A 554 -4.63 -26.48 -35.72
CA LEU A 554 -5.35 -25.81 -36.82
C LEU A 554 -6.72 -25.24 -36.41
N GLY A 555 -7.47 -25.97 -35.57
CA GLY A 555 -8.78 -25.54 -35.08
C GLY A 555 -8.73 -24.35 -34.11
N LYS A 556 -7.72 -24.27 -33.24
CA LYS A 556 -7.51 -23.10 -32.37
C LYS A 556 -7.04 -21.90 -33.18
N MET A 557 -6.12 -22.13 -34.14
CA MET A 557 -5.65 -21.09 -35.04
C MET A 557 -6.82 -20.41 -35.79
N LEU A 558 -7.73 -21.20 -36.39
CA LEU A 558 -8.91 -20.67 -37.08
C LEU A 558 -9.84 -19.88 -36.13
N LEU A 559 -10.04 -20.37 -34.90
CA LEU A 559 -10.82 -19.67 -33.89
C LEU A 559 -10.18 -18.34 -33.47
N GLN A 560 -8.85 -18.26 -33.33
CA GLN A 560 -8.14 -17.02 -33.01
C GLN A 560 -8.22 -16.01 -34.16
N VAL A 561 -8.14 -16.47 -35.42
CA VAL A 561 -8.31 -15.61 -36.61
C VAL A 561 -9.72 -15.01 -36.64
N LEU A 562 -10.77 -15.82 -36.41
CA LEU A 562 -12.15 -15.34 -36.35
C LEU A 562 -12.39 -14.38 -35.18
N ARG A 563 -11.70 -14.59 -34.05
CA ARG A 563 -11.80 -13.76 -32.86
C ARG A 563 -11.06 -12.42 -32.98
N ALA A 564 -9.99 -12.36 -33.76
CA ALA A 564 -9.07 -11.23 -33.79
C ALA A 564 -9.76 -9.89 -34.11
N PRO A 565 -10.61 -9.74 -35.14
CA PRO A 565 -11.27 -8.46 -35.45
C PRO A 565 -12.16 -7.97 -34.31
N PHE A 566 -12.91 -8.85 -33.67
CA PHE A 566 -13.79 -8.51 -32.54
C PHE A 566 -12.99 -8.19 -31.28
N ALA A 567 -11.90 -8.90 -31.03
CA ALA A 567 -11.01 -8.61 -29.90
C ALA A 567 -10.31 -7.25 -30.07
N ILE A 568 -9.87 -6.92 -31.29
CA ILE A 568 -9.28 -5.62 -31.62
C ILE A 568 -10.34 -4.52 -31.49
N LEU A 569 -11.53 -4.69 -32.07
CA LEU A 569 -12.61 -3.71 -31.99
C LEU A 569 -13.05 -3.46 -30.54
N ALA A 570 -13.26 -4.52 -29.77
CA ALA A 570 -13.57 -4.40 -28.35
C ALA A 570 -12.44 -3.68 -27.60
N ALA A 571 -11.17 -4.02 -27.85
CA ALA A 571 -10.03 -3.36 -27.23
C ALA A 571 -9.97 -1.86 -27.59
N VAL A 572 -10.20 -1.46 -28.84
CA VAL A 572 -10.22 -0.03 -29.22
C VAL A 572 -11.37 0.71 -28.54
N LEU A 573 -12.58 0.15 -28.57
CA LEU A 573 -13.76 0.76 -27.95
C LEU A 573 -13.65 0.84 -26.42
N PHE A 574 -13.09 -0.18 -25.76
CA PHE A 574 -12.70 -0.10 -24.35
C PHE A 574 -11.67 0.99 -24.13
N GLY A 575 -10.66 1.10 -25.00
CA GLY A 575 -9.69 2.19 -24.99
C GLY A 575 -10.32 3.57 -24.97
N VAL A 576 -11.26 3.85 -25.89
CA VAL A 576 -11.99 5.15 -25.92
C VAL A 576 -12.82 5.35 -24.65
N PHE A 577 -13.55 4.32 -24.22
CA PHE A 577 -14.35 4.36 -23.00
C PHE A 577 -13.50 4.75 -21.78
N ASN A 578 -12.32 4.14 -21.63
CA ASN A 578 -11.43 4.36 -20.50
C ASN A 578 -10.71 5.71 -20.53
N LEU A 579 -10.42 6.23 -21.72
CA LEU A 579 -9.92 7.59 -21.90
C LEU A 579 -10.95 8.62 -21.41
N LEU A 580 -12.22 8.46 -21.80
CA LEU A 580 -13.30 9.34 -21.34
C LEU A 580 -13.51 9.25 -19.84
N ASP A 581 -13.42 8.05 -19.27
CA ASP A 581 -13.49 7.84 -17.83
C ASP A 581 -12.34 8.54 -17.08
N THR A 582 -11.13 8.51 -17.64
CA THR A 582 -9.97 9.23 -17.11
C THR A 582 -10.15 10.74 -17.19
N LEU A 583 -10.73 11.26 -18.29
CA LEU A 583 -11.02 12.68 -18.45
C LEU A 583 -12.08 13.16 -17.44
N LEU A 584 -13.18 12.42 -17.30
CA LEU A 584 -14.22 12.71 -16.30
C LEU A 584 -13.65 12.71 -14.87
N TYR A 585 -12.77 11.75 -14.57
CA TYR A 585 -12.07 11.68 -13.30
C TYR A 585 -11.18 12.90 -13.06
N ARG A 586 -10.34 13.29 -14.04
CA ARG A 586 -9.47 14.47 -13.94
C ARG A 586 -10.26 15.76 -13.81
N LEU A 587 -11.49 15.80 -14.31
CA LEU A 587 -12.41 16.91 -14.10
C LEU A 587 -13.05 16.89 -12.70
N GLY A 588 -12.71 15.96 -11.80
CA GLY A 588 -13.33 15.82 -10.48
C GLY A 588 -14.85 15.66 -10.60
N SER A 589 -15.30 14.95 -11.63
CA SER A 589 -16.71 14.76 -11.93
C SER A 589 -17.34 13.74 -10.96
N PRO A 590 -18.57 13.96 -10.47
CA PRO A 590 -19.25 13.04 -9.54
C PRO A 590 -19.73 11.74 -10.20
N PHE A 591 -19.54 11.57 -11.52
CA PHE A 591 -19.85 10.34 -12.22
C PHE A 591 -18.89 9.25 -11.75
N THR A 592 -19.41 8.27 -10.99
CA THR A 592 -18.61 7.17 -10.48
C THR A 592 -18.15 6.27 -11.63
N PRO A 593 -16.84 6.05 -11.80
CA PRO A 593 -16.34 5.12 -12.80
C PRO A 593 -16.74 3.69 -12.42
N LYS A 594 -17.41 2.97 -13.33
CA LYS A 594 -17.70 1.54 -13.14
C LYS A 594 -16.87 0.73 -14.12
N LEU A 595 -15.92 -0.01 -13.57
CA LEU A 595 -15.06 -0.91 -14.30
C LEU A 595 -15.85 -2.15 -14.76
N PHE A 596 -15.77 -2.44 -16.06
CA PHE A 596 -16.30 -3.68 -16.63
C PHE A 596 -15.37 -4.85 -16.30
N ALA A 597 -15.92 -5.85 -15.62
CA ALA A 597 -15.26 -7.10 -15.29
C ALA A 597 -15.18 -8.03 -16.51
N SER A 598 -13.97 -8.31 -17.02
CA SER A 598 -13.77 -9.10 -18.26
C SER A 598 -12.91 -10.35 -18.11
N ASN A 599 -12.62 -10.78 -16.88
CA ASN A 599 -11.73 -11.90 -16.62
C ASN A 599 -12.48 -13.22 -16.45
N PRO A 600 -12.39 -14.16 -17.40
CA PRO A 600 -13.05 -15.47 -17.30
C PRO A 600 -12.41 -16.41 -16.27
N ARG A 601 -11.25 -16.04 -15.69
CA ARG A 601 -10.67 -16.77 -14.55
C ARG A 601 -11.37 -16.44 -13.24
N LEU A 602 -11.97 -15.25 -13.13
CA LEU A 602 -12.63 -14.76 -11.92
C LEU A 602 -14.15 -14.85 -12.03
N TYR A 603 -14.71 -14.76 -13.24
CA TYR A 603 -16.16 -14.65 -13.45
C TYR A 603 -16.71 -15.77 -14.33
N SER A 604 -17.86 -16.32 -13.92
CA SER A 604 -18.63 -17.24 -14.76
C SER A 604 -19.18 -16.51 -16.00
N TYR A 605 -19.44 -17.26 -17.06
CA TYR A 605 -20.01 -16.72 -18.30
C TYR A 605 -21.30 -15.90 -18.09
N PRO A 606 -22.29 -16.37 -17.29
CA PRO A 606 -23.48 -15.58 -16.99
C PRO A 606 -23.19 -14.30 -16.20
N GLN A 607 -22.21 -14.32 -15.29
CA GLN A 607 -21.82 -13.13 -14.53
C GLN A 607 -21.19 -12.08 -15.45
N MET A 608 -20.31 -12.47 -16.37
CA MET A 608 -19.69 -11.55 -17.33
C MET A 608 -20.74 -10.91 -18.25
N LEU A 609 -21.69 -11.71 -18.76
CA LEU A 609 -22.82 -11.18 -19.53
C LEU A 609 -23.70 -10.23 -18.71
N GLY A 610 -23.98 -10.58 -17.46
CA GLY A 610 -24.75 -9.74 -16.54
C GLY A 610 -24.09 -8.38 -16.30
N PHE A 611 -22.78 -8.31 -16.08
CA PHE A 611 -22.06 -7.04 -15.97
C PHE A 611 -22.13 -6.23 -17.26
N LEU A 612 -21.90 -6.88 -18.40
CA LEU A 612 -21.90 -6.21 -19.69
C LEU A 612 -23.26 -5.56 -20.03
N LEU A 613 -24.36 -6.21 -19.66
CA LEU A 613 -25.73 -5.73 -19.94
C LEU A 613 -26.24 -4.70 -18.93
N THR A 614 -25.92 -4.85 -17.65
CA THR A 614 -26.51 -4.02 -16.58
C THR A 614 -25.78 -2.71 -16.36
N GLN A 615 -24.45 -2.67 -16.54
CA GLN A 615 -23.66 -1.48 -16.22
C GLN A 615 -23.97 -0.27 -17.11
N PRO A 616 -24.13 -0.37 -18.44
CA PRO A 616 -24.49 0.78 -19.27
C PRO A 616 -25.83 1.41 -18.85
N LEU A 617 -26.78 0.60 -18.36
CA LEU A 617 -28.08 1.09 -17.89
C LEU A 617 -27.96 1.85 -16.56
N VAL A 618 -27.09 1.38 -15.66
CA VAL A 618 -26.82 2.10 -14.40
C VAL A 618 -26.08 3.41 -14.67
N GLU A 619 -25.17 3.43 -15.64
CA GLU A 619 -24.49 4.66 -16.06
C GLU A 619 -25.47 5.67 -16.66
N LEU A 620 -26.40 5.21 -17.52
CA LEU A 620 -27.46 6.05 -18.07
C LEU A 620 -28.29 6.71 -16.95
N GLY A 621 -28.67 5.93 -15.92
CA GLY A 621 -29.36 6.47 -14.75
C GLY A 621 -28.55 7.55 -14.01
N SER A 622 -27.23 7.37 -13.91
CA SER A 622 -26.32 8.37 -13.32
C SER A 622 -26.25 9.65 -14.15
N VAL A 623 -26.13 9.55 -15.47
CA VAL A 623 -26.09 10.69 -16.41
C VAL A 623 -27.36 11.54 -16.28
N VAL A 624 -28.51 10.90 -16.08
CA VAL A 624 -29.79 11.59 -15.91
C VAL A 624 -29.93 12.25 -14.53
N ALA A 625 -29.47 11.61 -13.45
CA ALA A 625 -29.72 12.06 -12.08
C ALA A 625 -28.73 13.11 -11.55
N GLN A 626 -27.46 13.05 -11.94
CA GLN A 626 -26.39 13.88 -11.36
C GLN A 626 -26.32 15.37 -11.80
N PRO A 627 -26.86 15.81 -12.96
CA PRO A 627 -26.85 17.23 -13.34
C PRO A 627 -27.49 18.16 -12.30
N LEU A 628 -28.57 17.70 -11.65
CA LEU A 628 -29.25 18.43 -10.57
C LEU A 628 -28.38 18.57 -9.31
N ALA A 629 -27.52 17.60 -9.02
CA ALA A 629 -26.58 17.65 -7.91
C ALA A 629 -25.37 18.54 -8.21
N LEU A 630 -24.93 18.59 -9.48
CA LEU A 630 -23.85 19.45 -9.96
C LEU A 630 -24.23 20.95 -9.92
N ALA A 631 -25.48 21.29 -10.26
CA ALA A 631 -25.98 22.66 -10.20
C ALA A 631 -25.98 23.26 -8.78
N ARG A 632 -26.02 22.43 -7.73
CA ARG A 632 -26.01 22.86 -6.32
C ARG A 632 -24.60 23.13 -5.75
N ARG A 633 -23.54 22.80 -6.50
CA ARG A 633 -22.13 22.87 -6.04
C ARG A 633 -21.35 24.08 -6.57
N ASP A 634 -22.04 25.14 -6.98
CA ASP A 634 -21.43 26.39 -7.49
C ASP A 634 -20.44 26.17 -8.66
N ARG A 635 -20.70 25.12 -9.47
CA ARG A 635 -19.89 24.80 -10.65
C ARG A 635 -20.43 25.58 -11.85
N GLY A 636 -19.56 26.31 -12.56
CA GLY A 636 -19.93 27.08 -13.75
C GLY A 636 -20.59 26.23 -14.85
N THR A 637 -21.59 26.79 -15.54
CA THR A 637 -22.47 26.10 -16.51
C THR A 637 -21.71 25.34 -17.60
N PHE A 638 -20.65 25.94 -18.15
CA PHE A 638 -19.82 25.31 -19.19
C PHE A 638 -19.23 23.97 -18.76
N ARG A 639 -18.73 23.90 -17.52
CA ARG A 639 -18.12 22.68 -16.96
C ARG A 639 -19.15 21.59 -16.76
N VAL A 640 -20.33 21.95 -16.26
CA VAL A 640 -21.44 20.99 -16.08
C VAL A 640 -21.86 20.41 -17.44
N THR A 641 -22.03 21.25 -18.46
CA THR A 641 -22.36 20.81 -19.82
C THR A 641 -21.32 19.85 -20.40
N LEU A 642 -20.03 20.17 -20.23
CA LEU A 642 -18.94 19.30 -20.69
C LEU A 642 -18.92 17.95 -19.97
N GLU A 643 -19.05 17.94 -18.63
CA GLU A 643 -19.08 16.71 -17.83
C GLU A 643 -20.27 15.81 -18.22
N VAL A 644 -21.46 16.38 -18.43
CA VAL A 644 -22.65 15.63 -18.88
C VAL A 644 -22.47 15.07 -20.29
N LEU A 645 -21.93 15.86 -21.22
CA LEU A 645 -21.67 15.42 -22.59
C LEU A 645 -20.67 14.25 -22.61
N LEU A 646 -19.55 14.37 -21.90
CA LEU A 646 -18.54 13.32 -21.80
C LEU A 646 -19.11 12.04 -21.17
N ALA A 647 -19.96 12.17 -20.14
CA ALA A 647 -20.61 11.04 -19.50
C ALA A 647 -21.67 10.36 -20.40
N ALA A 648 -22.39 11.13 -21.23
CA ALA A 648 -23.33 10.60 -22.21
C ALA A 648 -22.62 9.83 -23.34
N ILE A 649 -21.54 10.39 -23.89
CA ILE A 649 -20.70 9.72 -24.91
C ILE A 649 -20.10 8.43 -24.33
N ARG A 650 -19.61 8.48 -23.08
CA ARG A 650 -19.10 7.31 -22.36
C ARG A 650 -20.16 6.20 -22.26
N THR A 651 -21.39 6.56 -21.90
CA THR A 651 -22.51 5.61 -21.78
C THR A 651 -22.89 5.00 -23.14
N LEU A 652 -22.90 5.80 -24.21
CA LEU A 652 -23.15 5.33 -25.57
C LEU A 652 -22.09 4.31 -26.02
N LEU A 653 -20.82 4.58 -25.73
CA LEU A 653 -19.72 3.65 -26.05
C LEU A 653 -19.82 2.34 -25.26
N ALA A 654 -20.24 2.40 -23.99
CA ALA A 654 -20.52 1.20 -23.20
C ALA A 654 -21.64 0.35 -23.83
N LEU A 655 -22.72 0.98 -24.31
CA LEU A 655 -23.81 0.29 -25.01
C LEU A 655 -23.33 -0.35 -26.33
N LEU A 656 -22.51 0.37 -27.11
CA LEU A 656 -21.91 -0.17 -28.35
C LEU A 656 -20.96 -1.35 -28.08
N ASN A 657 -20.30 -1.36 -26.92
CA ASN A 657 -19.39 -2.44 -26.50
C ASN A 657 -20.09 -3.75 -26.10
N VAL A 658 -21.40 -3.73 -25.86
CA VAL A 658 -22.15 -4.91 -25.43
C VAL A 658 -22.02 -6.03 -26.47
N LEU A 659 -22.27 -5.75 -27.74
CA LEU A 659 -22.24 -6.79 -28.78
C LEU A 659 -20.83 -7.36 -29.00
N PRO A 660 -19.78 -6.57 -29.28
CA PRO A 660 -18.41 -7.08 -29.38
C PRO A 660 -17.95 -7.81 -28.11
N GLY A 661 -18.35 -7.33 -26.93
CA GLY A 661 -18.05 -7.96 -25.65
C GLY A 661 -18.67 -9.35 -25.50
N ILE A 662 -19.95 -9.52 -25.86
CA ILE A 662 -20.64 -10.83 -25.85
C ILE A 662 -19.88 -11.82 -26.75
N PHE A 663 -19.56 -11.42 -27.98
CA PHE A 663 -18.82 -12.26 -28.92
C PHE A 663 -17.42 -12.60 -28.39
N GLY A 664 -16.68 -11.61 -27.90
CA GLY A 664 -15.33 -11.80 -27.35
C GLY A 664 -15.28 -12.74 -26.14
N ILE A 665 -16.24 -12.59 -25.21
CA ILE A 665 -16.37 -13.47 -24.04
C ILE A 665 -16.72 -14.90 -24.48
N THR A 666 -17.67 -15.04 -25.41
CA THR A 666 -18.15 -16.35 -25.89
C THR A 666 -17.04 -17.11 -26.60
N LEU A 667 -16.32 -16.48 -27.53
CA LEU A 667 -15.17 -17.09 -28.22
C LEU A 667 -14.04 -17.46 -27.26
N ARG A 668 -13.84 -16.68 -26.19
CA ARG A 668 -12.87 -17.01 -25.13
C ARG A 668 -13.26 -18.23 -24.31
N HIS A 669 -14.55 -18.41 -24.07
CA HIS A 669 -15.07 -19.58 -23.35
C HIS A 669 -14.93 -20.85 -24.19
N VAL A 670 -15.19 -20.76 -25.50
CA VAL A 670 -14.97 -21.84 -26.47
C VAL A 670 -13.48 -22.22 -26.54
N ASP A 671 -12.57 -21.25 -26.56
CA ASP A 671 -11.11 -21.47 -26.54
C ASP A 671 -10.66 -22.25 -25.29
N ILE A 672 -11.13 -21.84 -24.10
CA ILE A 672 -10.86 -22.56 -22.83
C ILE A 672 -11.44 -23.98 -22.86
N PHE A 673 -12.64 -24.15 -23.42
CA PHE A 673 -13.27 -25.46 -23.56
C PHE A 673 -12.47 -26.38 -24.50
N LEU A 674 -12.01 -25.87 -25.65
CA LEU A 674 -11.17 -26.60 -26.59
C LEU A 674 -9.81 -26.96 -25.98
N ALA A 675 -9.18 -26.05 -25.25
CA ALA A 675 -7.94 -26.34 -24.51
C ALA A 675 -8.12 -27.52 -23.54
N ARG A 676 -9.23 -27.57 -22.80
CA ARG A 676 -9.55 -28.69 -21.92
C ARG A 676 -9.80 -30.00 -22.68
N MET A 677 -10.52 -29.95 -23.80
CA MET A 677 -10.77 -31.12 -24.66
C MET A 677 -9.48 -31.71 -25.24
N LEU A 678 -8.49 -30.86 -25.52
CA LEU A 678 -7.18 -31.25 -26.06
C LEU A 678 -6.20 -31.72 -24.97
N GLY A 679 -6.65 -31.89 -23.72
CA GLY A 679 -5.83 -32.41 -22.63
C GLY A 679 -4.78 -31.43 -22.10
N GLU A 680 -4.83 -30.14 -22.49
CA GLU A 680 -3.98 -29.13 -21.87
C GLU A 680 -4.36 -29.01 -20.39
N ARG A 681 -3.39 -29.29 -19.51
CA ARG A 681 -3.61 -29.12 -18.06
C ARG A 681 -3.99 -27.65 -17.82
N PRO A 682 -5.06 -27.38 -17.06
CA PRO A 682 -5.38 -26.01 -16.68
C PRO A 682 -4.15 -25.40 -16.01
N ARG A 683 -3.80 -24.16 -16.38
CA ARG A 683 -2.78 -23.39 -15.65
C ARG A 683 -3.09 -23.49 -14.17
N ILE A 684 -2.12 -24.00 -13.40
CA ILE A 684 -2.28 -24.27 -11.98
C ILE A 684 -2.68 -22.99 -11.27
N ASP A 685 -3.75 -23.03 -10.47
CA ASP A 685 -4.16 -21.89 -9.66
C ASP A 685 -3.22 -21.79 -8.45
N VAL A 686 -2.22 -20.91 -8.55
CA VAL A 686 -1.20 -20.65 -7.53
C VAL A 686 -1.83 -20.38 -6.15
N VAL A 687 -2.93 -19.61 -6.10
CA VAL A 687 -3.62 -19.31 -4.84
C VAL A 687 -4.28 -20.56 -4.28
N ALA A 688 -4.93 -21.36 -5.12
CA ALA A 688 -5.54 -22.61 -4.70
C ALA A 688 -4.51 -23.60 -4.13
N VAL A 689 -3.32 -23.69 -4.75
CA VAL A 689 -2.20 -24.51 -4.25
C VAL A 689 -1.70 -23.98 -2.91
N ALA A 690 -1.43 -22.67 -2.81
CA ALA A 690 -0.97 -22.05 -1.58
C ALA A 690 -1.96 -22.23 -0.42
N ARG A 691 -3.28 -22.11 -0.68
CA ARG A 691 -4.33 -22.32 0.34
C ARG A 691 -4.45 -23.78 0.78
N LEU A 692 -4.20 -24.76 -0.09
CA LEU A 692 -4.14 -26.17 0.31
C LEU A 692 -2.90 -26.46 1.16
N ARG A 693 -1.74 -25.88 0.79
CA ARG A 693 -0.50 -25.96 1.58
C ARG A 693 -0.68 -25.31 2.96
N GLN A 694 -1.29 -24.13 3.02
CA GLN A 694 -1.69 -23.49 4.28
C GLN A 694 -2.55 -24.43 5.11
N GLY A 695 -3.59 -25.02 4.51
CA GLY A 695 -4.50 -25.92 5.22
C GLY A 695 -3.80 -27.13 5.82
N ARG A 696 -2.81 -27.70 5.11
CA ARG A 696 -1.96 -28.79 5.59
C ARG A 696 -1.14 -28.37 6.82
N ILE A 697 -0.34 -27.31 6.68
CA ILE A 697 0.58 -26.85 7.74
C ILE A 697 -0.20 -26.44 8.99
N GLU A 698 -1.26 -25.64 8.83
CA GLU A 698 -2.07 -25.20 9.96
C GLU A 698 -2.85 -26.37 10.62
N ALA A 699 -3.24 -27.40 9.87
CA ALA A 699 -3.85 -28.60 10.47
C ALA A 699 -2.83 -29.37 11.32
N GLU A 700 -1.63 -29.58 10.79
CA GLU A 700 -0.53 -30.25 11.50
C GLU A 700 -0.18 -29.52 12.81
N GLU A 701 -0.08 -28.18 12.79
CA GLU A 701 0.14 -27.36 13.99
C GLU A 701 -0.99 -27.50 15.01
N LEU A 702 -2.25 -27.45 14.57
CA LEU A 702 -3.42 -27.55 15.45
C LEU A 702 -3.57 -28.93 16.08
N ASP A 703 -3.20 -29.99 15.36
CA ASP A 703 -3.22 -31.36 15.88
C ASP A 703 -2.21 -31.53 17.01
N VAL A 704 -1.00 -30.96 16.87
CA VAL A 704 0.00 -30.97 17.94
C VAL A 704 -0.53 -30.24 19.16
N SER A 705 -1.06 -29.01 19.00
CA SER A 705 -1.55 -28.23 20.14
C SER A 705 -2.75 -28.86 20.85
N ARG A 706 -3.65 -29.56 20.13
CA ARG A 706 -4.86 -30.15 20.73
C ARG A 706 -4.66 -31.58 21.21
N ALA A 707 -3.66 -32.30 20.70
CA ALA A 707 -3.22 -33.56 21.29
C ALA A 707 -2.74 -33.34 22.74
N GLU A 708 -2.08 -32.21 23.02
CA GLU A 708 -1.70 -31.81 24.39
C GLU A 708 -2.93 -31.55 25.29
N GLU A 709 -4.06 -31.13 24.70
CA GLU A 709 -5.33 -30.87 25.39
C GLU A 709 -6.27 -32.10 25.45
N GLY A 710 -5.86 -33.24 24.88
CA GLY A 710 -6.65 -34.49 24.88
C GLY A 710 -7.86 -34.51 23.94
N SER A 711 -7.89 -33.66 22.90
CA SER A 711 -8.99 -33.60 21.92
C SER A 711 -8.51 -33.75 20.47
N SER A 712 -9.33 -34.35 19.61
CA SER A 712 -9.05 -34.48 18.17
C SER A 712 -9.84 -33.45 17.37
N PHE A 713 -9.16 -32.41 16.91
CA PHE A 713 -9.77 -31.34 16.09
C PHE A 713 -10.28 -31.83 14.74
N ARG A 714 -9.59 -32.78 14.10
CA ARG A 714 -10.03 -33.36 12.82
C ARG A 714 -11.38 -34.03 12.96
N ASP A 715 -11.59 -34.78 14.04
CA ASP A 715 -12.87 -35.48 14.29
C ASP A 715 -14.00 -34.48 14.54
N GLU A 716 -13.71 -33.36 15.22
CA GLU A 716 -14.67 -32.29 15.41
C GLU A 716 -15.13 -31.69 14.07
N ILE A 717 -14.20 -31.37 13.16
CA ILE A 717 -14.51 -30.86 11.81
C ILE A 717 -15.37 -31.87 11.04
N VAL A 718 -15.00 -33.15 11.04
CA VAL A 718 -15.74 -34.19 10.32
C VAL A 718 -17.15 -34.34 10.89
N ARG A 719 -17.30 -34.33 12.22
CA ARG A 719 -18.60 -34.41 12.90
C ARG A 719 -19.52 -33.24 12.52
N ILE A 720 -19.01 -32.00 12.56
CA ILE A 720 -19.78 -30.80 12.21
C ILE A 720 -20.16 -30.83 10.72
N TRP A 721 -19.22 -31.24 9.86
CA TRP A 721 -19.48 -31.41 8.42
C TRP A 721 -20.61 -32.41 8.16
N ASP A 722 -20.53 -33.61 8.73
CA ASP A 722 -21.54 -34.66 8.55
C ASP A 722 -22.92 -34.22 9.07
N ALA A 723 -22.97 -33.44 10.16
CA ALA A 723 -24.20 -32.84 10.67
C ALA A 723 -24.79 -31.77 9.73
N LYS A 724 -23.96 -30.92 9.13
CA LYS A 724 -24.41 -29.91 8.15
C LYS A 724 -24.89 -30.57 6.85
N ARG A 725 -24.20 -31.60 6.37
CA ARG A 725 -24.57 -32.28 5.12
C ARG A 725 -25.89 -33.04 5.21
N LYS A 726 -26.32 -33.45 6.41
CA LYS A 726 -27.66 -34.03 6.64
C LYS A 726 -28.81 -33.01 6.54
N LYS A 727 -28.51 -31.70 6.61
CA LYS A 727 -29.51 -30.61 6.59
C LYS A 727 -29.64 -29.93 5.20
N VAL A 728 -28.70 -30.18 4.29
CA VAL A 728 -28.68 -29.70 2.90
C VAL A 728 -29.11 -30.83 2.00
#